data_AF-A0A661UM50-F1
#
_entry.id   AF-A0A661UM50-F1
#
_cell.length_a   1.000
_cell.length_b   1.000
_cell.length_c   1.000
_cell.angle_alpha   90.00
_cell.angle_beta   90.00
_cell.angle_gamma   90.00
#
_symmetry.space_group_name_H-M   'P 1'
#
loop_
_entity.id
_entity.type
_entity.pdbx_description
1 polymer ?
#
loop_
_entity_poly.entity_id
_entity_poly.type
_entity_poly.pdbx_seq_one_letter_code
_entity_poly.pdbx_strand_id
1 'polypeptide(L)'
;MKKMLLNEKGSILVMAAAIVLAIISAVSAWSLVGMVSNSEIQTQYDHDAIQEELLLRSEALRSHYAIEQNSTYPPPPREVSILDETGGRQTVYEIKNKKEQRFVTIFLGQAGEQAIAVKSFIEAKRGRPRSILYTSPVKRLTERLIRNESLAQYQYFSNFEKSENEEGNPNELVKFWGPDVLNGPVHSNDDIYIQHAGGGNNNNRPTFYSMVTTAGRAREFGSNQPYKEAYPNTWQEVFRGGLQESIDNVQEIIFNPDAEELKANAQWVGNGHDIVYAKINGGAIQLMYGDIVSLGTQEFEVYSWYPANHDEVMDVIDNGGNWFEDTDNIWTNEIVIYDTIWTDGGALSAGASSAYWVNDAELWIEGNISNKMTWGCADTIFITNDITYTNTTIGDWPDGFTGQYDPQTNEPIYNPENANPSDFFGLVSEQKIIIRYKHRDPFEDFVKQDWNCNGVYIYGAYAAMAEGDIGLYGNEACHYDGIFTFQYHHWHGSTPSFDSISPYTGNDTTYTYIDLHKYIFPPSISYSPPALNGFKLHGNNPVPAYGTCGYPSESIAYATSYPNNGPNYAVPYGTDYPWYNPVWPESAEDLVGERGTLHIYGAIAQRRRGYIHRSGTDPFNHPNNEWDIQDYHYDGTHSLNGAGTGYDKDYSYDNRLLYVQPPYYPQVYEGWGEVTTSSFSRKAWSYKSPGDW
;
A
#
# COMPACT_ATOMS: atom_id res chain seq x y z
N MET A 1 -44.12 93.66 -9.26
CA MET A 1 -44.00 93.28 -7.84
C MET A 1 -44.61 94.30 -6.87
N LYS A 2 -44.25 95.61 -6.94
CA LYS A 2 -44.80 96.66 -6.04
C LYS A 2 -46.34 96.85 -6.10
N LYS A 3 -46.99 96.53 -7.23
CA LYS A 3 -48.47 96.59 -7.38
C LYS A 3 -49.23 95.36 -6.86
N MET A 4 -48.58 94.22 -6.60
CA MET A 4 -49.22 93.03 -5.99
C MET A 4 -49.24 93.06 -4.46
N LEU A 5 -48.37 93.88 -3.84
CA LEU A 5 -48.25 94.00 -2.38
C LEU A 5 -49.28 94.93 -1.74
N LEU A 6 -50.05 95.70 -2.52
CA LEU A 6 -50.98 96.73 -2.04
C LEU A 6 -52.47 96.35 -2.18
N ASN A 7 -52.78 95.12 -2.57
CA ASN A 7 -54.15 94.61 -2.62
C ASN A 7 -54.26 93.42 -1.65
N GLU A 8 -55.18 93.49 -0.68
CA GLU A 8 -55.32 92.49 0.40
C GLU A 8 -55.43 91.04 -0.13
N LYS A 9 -56.03 90.86 -1.32
CA LYS A 9 -56.12 89.55 -1.99
C LYS A 9 -54.79 89.06 -2.60
N GLY A 10 -53.89 89.97 -2.98
CA GLY A 10 -52.56 89.64 -3.54
C GLY A 10 -51.52 89.27 -2.46
N SER A 11 -51.62 89.89 -1.28
CA SER A 11 -50.84 89.57 -0.09
C SER A 11 -51.10 88.13 0.40
N ILE A 12 -52.37 87.72 0.49
CA ILE A 12 -52.77 86.38 0.93
C ILE A 12 -52.29 85.29 -0.05
N LEU A 13 -52.35 85.53 -1.37
CA LEU A 13 -51.85 84.59 -2.37
C LEU A 13 -50.33 84.42 -2.34
N VAL A 14 -49.57 85.50 -2.13
CA VAL A 14 -48.11 85.43 -1.99
C VAL A 14 -47.71 84.76 -0.66
N MET A 15 -48.43 85.01 0.42
CA MET A 15 -48.20 84.36 1.72
C MET A 15 -48.56 82.87 1.68
N ALA A 16 -49.67 82.49 1.04
CA ALA A 16 -50.03 81.10 0.81
C ALA A 16 -49.00 80.37 -0.07
N ALA A 17 -48.52 80.99 -1.14
CA ALA A 17 -47.44 80.44 -1.97
C ALA A 17 -46.12 80.28 -1.19
N ALA A 18 -45.77 81.23 -0.32
CA ALA A 18 -44.58 81.16 0.53
C ALA A 18 -44.70 80.05 1.59
N ILE A 19 -45.87 79.88 2.20
CA ILE A 19 -46.13 78.81 3.18
C ILE A 19 -46.09 77.44 2.48
N VAL A 20 -46.69 77.31 1.30
CA VAL A 20 -46.64 76.06 0.51
C VAL A 20 -45.21 75.73 0.10
N LEU A 21 -44.41 76.72 -0.35
CA LEU A 21 -42.99 76.52 -0.66
C LEU A 21 -42.17 76.14 0.57
N ALA A 22 -42.47 76.71 1.74
CA ALA A 22 -41.81 76.36 3.01
C ALA A 22 -42.18 74.95 3.50
N ILE A 23 -43.41 74.50 3.27
CA ILE A 23 -43.85 73.14 3.58
C ILE A 23 -43.19 72.15 2.61
N ILE A 24 -43.16 72.46 1.31
CA ILE A 24 -42.49 71.61 0.32
C ILE A 24 -41.00 71.50 0.63
N SER A 25 -40.32 72.58 1.01
CA SER A 25 -38.90 72.55 1.36
C SER A 25 -38.64 71.78 2.66
N ALA A 26 -39.53 71.90 3.66
CA ALA A 26 -39.42 71.13 4.90
C ALA A 26 -39.64 69.62 4.67
N VAL A 27 -40.66 69.26 3.87
CA VAL A 27 -40.96 67.86 3.53
C VAL A 27 -39.85 67.25 2.67
N SER A 28 -39.29 68.00 1.71
CA SER A 28 -38.16 67.52 0.91
C SER A 28 -36.84 67.47 1.68
N ALA A 29 -36.62 68.36 2.65
CA ALA A 29 -35.50 68.25 3.60
C ALA A 29 -35.65 67.01 4.50
N TRP A 30 -36.85 66.71 4.99
CA TRP A 30 -37.10 65.49 5.77
C TRP A 30 -36.95 64.22 4.95
N SER A 31 -37.41 64.20 3.69
CA SER A 31 -37.19 63.06 2.80
C SER A 31 -35.72 62.87 2.46
N LEU A 32 -34.98 63.96 2.23
CA LEU A 32 -33.52 63.90 1.99
C LEU A 32 -32.78 63.40 3.23
N VAL A 33 -33.12 63.88 4.43
CA VAL A 33 -32.54 63.38 5.69
C VAL A 33 -32.86 61.90 5.89
N GLY A 34 -34.09 61.46 5.59
CA GLY A 34 -34.47 60.05 5.63
C GLY A 34 -33.76 59.19 4.58
N MET A 35 -33.54 59.72 3.37
CA MET A 35 -32.77 59.03 2.33
C MET A 35 -31.29 58.93 2.70
N VAL A 36 -30.69 60.00 3.23
CA VAL A 36 -29.31 60.01 3.70
C VAL A 36 -29.14 59.05 4.88
N SER A 37 -30.05 59.04 5.86
CA SER A 37 -29.97 58.10 6.99
C SER A 37 -30.11 56.65 6.53
N ASN A 38 -31.00 56.36 5.58
CA ASN A 38 -31.18 55.01 5.05
C ASN A 38 -29.97 54.56 4.21
N SER A 39 -29.43 55.45 3.39
CA SER A 39 -28.23 55.18 2.58
C SER A 39 -27.00 54.97 3.47
N GLU A 40 -26.86 55.74 4.55
CA GLU A 40 -25.79 55.59 5.54
C GLU A 40 -25.90 54.23 6.25
N ILE A 41 -27.10 53.86 6.69
CA ILE A 41 -27.37 52.55 7.32
C ILE A 41 -27.06 51.39 6.35
N GLN A 42 -27.45 51.49 5.08
CA GLN A 42 -27.15 50.47 4.07
C GLN A 42 -25.63 50.32 3.84
N THR A 43 -24.93 51.44 3.70
CA THR A 43 -23.46 51.45 3.54
C THR A 43 -22.78 50.83 4.77
N GLN A 44 -23.32 51.04 5.96
CA GLN A 44 -22.82 50.43 7.19
C GLN A 44 -23.04 48.91 7.23
N TYR A 45 -24.16 48.41 6.72
CA TYR A 45 -24.40 46.97 6.56
C TYR A 45 -23.42 46.34 5.57
N ASP A 46 -23.15 47.00 4.45
CA ASP A 46 -22.21 46.50 3.44
C ASP A 46 -20.78 46.48 3.97
N HIS A 47 -20.37 47.50 4.73
CA HIS A 47 -19.06 47.52 5.37
C HIS A 47 -18.92 46.42 6.43
N ASP A 48 -19.94 46.20 7.27
CA ASP A 48 -19.92 45.12 8.26
C ASP A 48 -19.90 43.74 7.58
N ALA A 49 -20.62 43.57 6.47
CA ALA A 49 -20.60 42.34 5.70
C ALA A 49 -19.20 41.96 5.22
N ILE A 50 -18.45 42.94 4.69
CA ILE A 50 -17.07 42.76 4.23
C ILE A 50 -16.14 42.48 5.42
N GLN A 51 -16.30 43.21 6.53
CA GLN A 51 -15.48 43.01 7.74
C GLN A 51 -15.71 41.64 8.38
N GLU A 52 -16.98 41.21 8.49
CA GLU A 52 -17.33 39.88 8.98
C GLU A 52 -16.70 38.78 8.12
N GLU A 53 -16.69 38.94 6.79
CA GLU A 53 -16.07 37.99 5.88
C GLU A 53 -14.53 37.93 6.05
N LEU A 54 -13.86 39.07 6.14
CA LEU A 54 -12.40 39.13 6.35
C LEU A 54 -12.01 38.50 7.69
N LEU A 55 -12.77 38.77 8.75
CA LEU A 55 -12.55 38.18 10.07
C LEU A 55 -12.80 36.67 10.07
N LEU A 56 -13.83 36.18 9.36
CA LEU A 56 -14.07 34.75 9.19
C LEU A 56 -12.94 34.05 8.42
N ARG A 57 -12.39 34.68 7.39
CA ARG A 57 -11.22 34.17 6.65
C ARG A 57 -9.97 34.12 7.56
N SER A 58 -9.79 35.11 8.42
CA SER A 58 -8.71 35.13 9.42
C SER A 58 -8.86 34.03 10.47
N GLU A 59 -10.08 33.81 10.98
CA GLU A 59 -10.35 32.75 11.96
C GLU A 59 -10.23 31.35 11.37
N ALA A 60 -10.63 31.20 10.11
CA ALA A 60 -10.40 29.98 9.35
C ALA A 60 -8.90 29.60 9.35
N LEU A 61 -8.00 30.53 9.07
CA LEU A 61 -6.55 30.30 9.14
C LEU A 61 -6.08 29.99 10.56
N ARG A 62 -6.61 30.67 11.56
CA ARG A 62 -6.25 30.41 12.96
C ARG A 62 -6.71 29.03 13.45
N SER A 63 -7.90 28.61 13.05
CA SER A 63 -8.41 27.27 13.34
C SER A 63 -7.57 26.20 12.68
N HIS A 64 -7.10 26.44 11.44
CA HIS A 64 -6.18 25.56 10.73
C HIS A 64 -4.90 25.30 11.52
N TYR A 65 -4.19 26.35 11.93
CA TYR A 65 -2.95 26.21 12.69
C TYR A 65 -3.16 25.51 14.03
N ALA A 66 -4.30 25.76 14.70
CA ALA A 66 -4.62 25.06 15.95
C ALA A 66 -4.82 23.54 15.73
N ILE A 67 -5.44 23.14 14.62
CA ILE A 67 -5.65 21.74 14.25
C ILE A 67 -4.34 21.07 13.83
N GLU A 68 -3.53 21.75 13.02
CA GLU A 68 -2.21 21.25 12.57
C GLU A 68 -1.27 20.96 13.75
N GLN A 69 -1.32 21.79 14.79
CA GLN A 69 -0.56 21.57 16.03
C GLN A 69 -1.21 20.56 16.98
N ASN A 70 -2.15 19.73 16.47
CA ASN A 70 -2.87 18.71 17.22
C ASN A 70 -3.54 19.22 18.51
N SER A 71 -3.98 20.50 18.52
CA SER A 71 -4.77 21.01 19.64
C SER A 71 -6.17 20.38 19.56
N THR A 72 -6.51 19.59 20.57
CA THR A 72 -7.85 18.99 20.71
C THR A 72 -8.97 20.04 20.88
N TYR A 73 -8.62 21.31 21.08
CA TYR A 73 -9.53 22.40 21.36
C TYR A 73 -9.60 23.41 20.19
N PRO A 74 -10.81 23.84 19.79
CA PRO A 74 -10.96 24.95 18.86
C PRO A 74 -10.31 26.22 19.45
N PRO A 75 -9.78 27.12 18.61
CA PRO A 75 -9.13 28.33 19.09
C PRO A 75 -10.08 29.15 19.97
N PRO A 76 -9.60 29.74 21.08
CA PRO A 76 -10.45 30.43 22.04
C PRO A 76 -11.19 31.60 21.39
N PRO A 77 -12.42 31.91 21.87
CA PRO A 77 -13.22 33.01 21.36
C PRO A 77 -12.48 34.33 21.51
N ARG A 78 -12.70 35.26 20.58
CA ARG A 78 -12.11 36.60 20.63
C ARG A 78 -13.13 37.67 20.24
N GLU A 79 -12.87 38.88 20.71
CA GLU A 79 -13.62 40.08 20.35
C GLU A 79 -12.72 41.02 19.57
N VAL A 80 -13.22 41.54 18.45
CA VAL A 80 -12.54 42.57 17.66
C VAL A 80 -13.41 43.80 17.64
N SER A 81 -12.91 44.92 18.16
CA SER A 81 -13.62 46.19 18.14
C SER A 81 -13.06 47.13 17.09
N ILE A 82 -13.91 47.64 16.19
CA ILE A 82 -13.57 48.73 15.29
C ILE A 82 -14.20 50.01 15.83
N LEU A 83 -13.35 50.99 16.10
CA LEU A 83 -13.73 52.33 16.52
C LEU A 83 -13.62 53.26 15.31
N ASP A 84 -14.66 54.03 15.06
CA ASP A 84 -14.61 55.14 14.10
C ASP A 84 -13.75 56.27 14.67
N GLU A 85 -12.90 56.88 13.85
CA GLU A 85 -11.97 57.99 14.20
C GLU A 85 -12.69 59.19 14.85
N THR A 86 -13.99 59.34 14.58
CA THR A 86 -14.84 60.39 15.16
C THR A 86 -15.47 60.03 16.51
N GLY A 87 -15.23 58.82 17.04
CA GLY A 87 -15.77 58.34 18.32
C GLY A 87 -17.27 58.05 18.35
N GLY A 88 -17.94 58.11 17.19
CA GLY A 88 -19.40 57.96 17.06
C GLY A 88 -19.91 56.51 16.96
N ARG A 89 -19.04 55.54 16.61
CA ARG A 89 -19.39 54.14 16.36
C ARG A 89 -18.42 53.19 17.05
N GLN A 90 -18.98 52.22 17.77
CA GLN A 90 -18.26 51.04 18.28
C GLN A 90 -18.97 49.80 17.72
N THR A 91 -18.35 49.14 16.74
CA THR A 91 -18.78 47.79 16.32
C THR A 91 -17.86 46.77 17.00
N VAL A 92 -18.43 45.85 17.75
CA VAL A 92 -17.71 44.73 18.37
C VAL A 92 -18.12 43.45 17.64
N TYR A 93 -17.17 42.77 17.02
CA TYR A 93 -17.38 41.46 16.41
C TYR A 93 -17.00 40.39 17.44
N GLU A 94 -17.99 39.61 17.88
CA GLU A 94 -17.78 38.46 18.76
C GLU A 94 -17.58 37.21 17.89
N ILE A 95 -16.44 36.55 18.04
CA ILE A 95 -16.06 35.38 17.27
C ILE A 95 -16.06 34.16 18.19
N LYS A 96 -16.76 33.10 17.78
CA LYS A 96 -16.84 31.82 18.52
C LYS A 96 -16.50 30.65 17.60
N ASN A 97 -15.75 29.69 18.11
CA ASN A 97 -15.40 28.47 17.40
C ASN A 97 -16.03 27.26 18.10
N LYS A 98 -16.62 26.34 17.33
CA LYS A 98 -17.24 25.12 17.83
C LYS A 98 -16.75 23.91 17.04
N LYS A 99 -16.44 22.82 17.74
CA LYS A 99 -16.16 21.50 17.17
C LYS A 99 -17.44 20.67 17.16
N GLU A 100 -17.69 19.96 16.06
CA GLU A 100 -18.83 19.05 15.90
C GLU A 100 -18.37 17.80 15.14
N GLN A 101 -18.71 16.62 15.64
CA GLN A 101 -18.49 15.37 14.90
C GLN A 101 -19.64 15.18 13.91
N ARG A 102 -19.32 14.87 12.65
CA ARG A 102 -20.29 14.73 11.58
C ARG A 102 -20.01 13.47 10.78
N PHE A 103 -21.02 12.64 10.58
CA PHE A 103 -20.93 11.58 9.59
C PHE A 103 -21.15 12.17 8.20
N VAL A 104 -20.19 11.93 7.30
CA VAL A 104 -20.29 12.37 5.91
C VAL A 104 -20.39 11.13 5.04
N THR A 105 -21.50 11.00 4.32
CA THR A 105 -21.67 10.00 3.28
C THR A 105 -21.15 10.58 1.97
N ILE A 106 -20.27 9.85 1.28
CA ILE A 106 -19.35 10.45 0.30
C ILE A 106 -19.31 9.68 -1.02
N PHE A 107 -19.19 8.35 -1.00
CA PHE A 107 -19.16 7.55 -2.22
C PHE A 107 -20.49 6.85 -2.49
N LEU A 108 -21.15 7.19 -3.60
CA LEU A 108 -22.44 6.64 -4.05
C LEU A 108 -23.56 6.62 -2.98
N GLY A 109 -23.44 7.43 -1.92
CA GLY A 109 -24.37 7.40 -0.79
C GLY A 109 -24.17 6.22 0.18
N GLN A 110 -23.08 5.46 0.08
CA GLN A 110 -22.87 4.20 0.79
C GLN A 110 -21.63 4.17 1.70
N ALA A 111 -20.54 4.84 1.32
CA ALA A 111 -19.37 4.97 2.20
C ALA A 111 -19.52 6.19 3.12
N GLY A 112 -19.35 5.99 4.43
CA GLY A 112 -19.48 7.04 5.44
C GLY A 112 -18.35 7.03 6.47
N GLU A 113 -17.78 8.21 6.75
CA GLU A 113 -16.76 8.40 7.78
C GLU A 113 -17.18 9.50 8.77
N GLN A 114 -16.69 9.41 10.02
CA GLN A 114 -16.78 10.51 10.98
C GLN A 114 -15.75 11.58 10.62
N ALA A 115 -16.21 12.70 10.07
CA ALA A 115 -15.40 13.90 9.93
C ALA A 115 -15.56 14.81 11.16
N ILE A 116 -14.53 15.60 11.44
CA ILE A 116 -14.63 16.69 12.41
C ILE A 116 -14.95 17.97 11.64
N ALA A 117 -16.08 18.60 11.96
CA ALA A 117 -16.44 19.92 11.49
C ALA A 117 -16.01 20.97 12.52
N VAL A 118 -15.19 21.93 12.12
CA VAL A 118 -14.92 23.15 12.90
C VAL A 118 -15.72 24.30 12.31
N LYS A 119 -16.62 24.86 13.13
CA LYS A 119 -17.54 25.93 12.78
C LYS A 119 -17.10 27.21 13.47
N SER A 120 -16.81 28.26 12.68
CA SER A 120 -16.51 29.60 13.21
C SER A 120 -17.69 30.52 12.98
N PHE A 121 -18.18 31.13 14.06
CA PHE A 121 -19.33 32.02 14.08
C PHE A 121 -18.85 33.44 14.34
N ILE A 122 -19.40 34.40 13.61
CA ILE A 122 -19.22 35.82 13.89
C ILE A 122 -20.57 36.51 14.12
N GLU A 123 -20.61 37.32 15.16
CA GLU A 123 -21.79 38.11 15.53
C GLU A 123 -21.36 39.56 15.79
N ALA A 124 -21.77 40.49 14.92
CA ALA A 124 -21.52 41.91 15.14
C ALA A 124 -22.52 42.50 16.14
N LYS A 125 -22.00 43.18 17.16
CA LYS A 125 -22.75 44.01 18.13
C LYS A 125 -22.44 45.47 17.87
N ARG A 126 -23.47 46.27 17.60
CA ARG A 126 -23.34 47.69 17.28
C ARG A 126 -23.74 48.55 18.46
N GLY A 127 -22.87 49.49 18.85
CA GLY A 127 -23.12 50.45 19.92
C GLY A 127 -22.72 51.88 19.56
N ARG A 128 -23.38 52.83 20.22
CA ARG A 128 -22.91 54.22 20.39
C ARG A 128 -22.50 54.41 21.84
N PRO A 129 -21.66 55.41 22.19
CA PRO A 129 -21.37 55.72 23.58
C PRO A 129 -22.69 56.01 24.31
N ARG A 130 -23.11 55.09 25.21
CA ARG A 130 -24.33 55.13 26.05
C ARG A 130 -25.69 54.65 25.46
N SER A 131 -25.73 53.79 24.44
CA SER A 131 -27.00 53.17 23.97
C SER A 131 -26.97 51.63 23.96
N ILE A 132 -28.17 51.03 23.98
CA ILE A 132 -28.41 49.57 23.90
C ILE A 132 -27.70 48.99 22.66
N LEU A 133 -26.96 47.90 22.85
CA LEU A 133 -26.26 47.17 21.80
C LEU A 133 -27.29 46.49 20.88
N TYR A 134 -27.31 46.84 19.60
CA TYR A 134 -28.10 46.11 18.60
C TYR A 134 -27.24 44.99 18.04
N THR A 135 -27.69 43.76 18.22
CA THR A 135 -27.06 42.59 17.63
C THR A 135 -27.43 42.49 16.15
N SER A 136 -26.47 42.16 15.29
CA SER A 136 -26.75 41.87 13.89
C SER A 136 -27.80 40.76 13.78
N PRO A 137 -28.85 40.92 12.95
CA PRO A 137 -29.84 39.86 12.73
C PRO A 137 -29.27 38.70 11.91
N VAL A 138 -28.10 38.87 11.28
CA VAL A 138 -27.45 37.86 10.45
C VAL A 138 -26.19 37.38 11.16
N LYS A 139 -26.14 36.10 11.53
CA LYS A 139 -24.92 35.41 11.96
C LYS A 139 -24.28 34.77 10.73
N ARG A 140 -23.00 35.00 10.49
CA ARG A 140 -22.28 34.34 9.40
C ARG A 140 -21.48 33.17 9.95
N LEU A 141 -21.49 32.07 9.21
CA LEU A 141 -20.81 30.83 9.54
C LEU A 141 -19.79 30.50 8.45
N THR A 142 -18.63 30.01 8.89
CA THR A 142 -17.75 29.19 8.05
C THR A 142 -17.61 27.81 8.69
N GLU A 143 -17.71 26.75 7.88
CA GLU A 143 -17.56 25.35 8.30
C GLU A 143 -16.35 24.76 7.56
N ARG A 144 -15.45 24.09 8.29
CA ARG A 144 -14.38 23.28 7.72
C ARG A 144 -14.54 21.83 8.15
N LEU A 145 -14.54 20.92 7.18
CA LEU A 145 -14.46 19.48 7.41
C LEU A 145 -12.98 19.06 7.42
N ILE A 146 -12.62 18.27 8.41
CA ILE A 146 -11.27 17.77 8.66
C ILE A 146 -11.33 16.26 8.57
N ARG A 147 -10.43 15.68 7.78
CA ARG A 147 -10.34 14.25 7.51
C ARG A 147 -8.88 13.84 7.43
N ASN A 148 -8.51 12.74 8.06
CA ASN A 148 -7.17 12.17 7.96
C ASN A 148 -7.01 11.59 6.56
N GLU A 149 -5.93 11.93 5.88
CA GLU A 149 -5.49 11.27 4.68
C GLU A 149 -4.58 10.10 5.06
N SER A 150 -4.68 9.05 4.27
CA SER A 150 -3.99 7.79 4.50
C SER A 150 -3.42 7.27 3.21
N LEU A 151 -2.35 6.50 3.30
CA LEU A 151 -1.72 5.88 2.16
C LEU A 151 -2.68 4.99 1.37
N ALA A 152 -3.78 4.53 1.98
CA ALA A 152 -4.87 3.82 1.30
C ALA A 152 -5.57 4.65 0.20
N GLN A 153 -5.36 5.98 0.17
CA GLN A 153 -5.91 6.85 -0.89
C GLN A 153 -5.18 6.68 -2.23
N TYR A 154 -3.98 6.11 -2.22
CA TYR A 154 -3.23 5.80 -3.43
C TYR A 154 -3.41 4.31 -3.75
N GLN A 155 -3.82 4.00 -4.98
CA GLN A 155 -3.76 2.62 -5.47
C GLN A 155 -2.33 2.10 -5.37
N TYR A 156 -1.37 2.97 -5.67
CA TYR A 156 0.05 2.66 -5.66
C TYR A 156 0.83 3.83 -5.06
N PHE A 157 1.56 3.55 -3.99
CA PHE A 157 2.52 4.43 -3.36
C PHE A 157 3.89 3.75 -3.25
N SER A 158 4.94 4.46 -3.64
CA SER A 158 6.33 4.03 -3.42
C SER A 158 7.20 5.17 -2.89
N ASN A 159 8.05 4.89 -1.90
CA ASN A 159 9.07 5.85 -1.49
C ASN A 159 10.23 5.91 -2.50
N PHE A 160 10.66 4.76 -3.02
CA PHE A 160 11.70 4.61 -4.03
C PHE A 160 11.21 3.75 -5.20
N GLU A 161 11.34 4.24 -6.45
CA GLU A 161 10.97 3.51 -7.68
C GLU A 161 12.13 2.63 -8.19
N LYS A 162 12.66 1.83 -7.27
CA LYS A 162 13.79 0.92 -7.47
C LYS A 162 13.45 -0.43 -6.86
N SER A 163 14.13 -1.48 -7.28
CA SER A 163 13.97 -2.81 -6.69
C SER A 163 14.97 -3.05 -5.56
N GLU A 164 14.78 -4.17 -4.86
CA GLU A 164 15.68 -4.65 -3.80
C GLU A 164 17.10 -4.95 -4.29
N ASN A 165 17.32 -5.12 -5.60
CA ASN A 165 18.63 -5.40 -6.20
C ASN A 165 19.48 -4.15 -6.52
N GLU A 166 19.08 -2.96 -6.04
CA GLU A 166 19.76 -1.70 -6.35
C GLU A 166 21.27 -1.73 -6.05
N GLU A 167 21.70 -2.43 -5.00
CA GLU A 167 23.10 -2.61 -4.66
C GLU A 167 23.94 -3.15 -5.83
N GLY A 168 23.42 -4.20 -6.46
CA GLY A 168 24.07 -4.91 -7.55
C GLY A 168 24.13 -4.14 -8.85
N ASN A 169 23.12 -3.31 -9.06
CA ASN A 169 22.99 -2.47 -10.22
C ASN A 169 22.25 -1.19 -9.85
N PRO A 170 22.97 -0.08 -9.59
CA PRO A 170 22.36 1.22 -9.27
C PRO A 170 21.45 1.78 -10.36
N ASN A 171 21.43 1.16 -11.55
CA ASN A 171 20.52 1.47 -12.66
C ASN A 171 19.36 0.47 -12.79
N GLU A 172 19.10 -0.39 -11.80
CA GLU A 172 17.94 -1.29 -11.77
C GLU A 172 16.67 -0.50 -11.44
N LEU A 173 16.35 0.39 -12.36
CA LEU A 173 15.15 1.20 -12.36
C LEU A 173 13.97 0.30 -12.71
N VAL A 174 12.95 0.36 -11.87
CA VAL A 174 11.69 -0.31 -12.17
C VAL A 174 10.83 0.65 -12.98
N LYS A 175 10.07 0.10 -13.94
CA LYS A 175 9.29 0.90 -14.88
C LYS A 175 7.84 0.47 -14.90
N PHE A 176 6.98 1.40 -15.28
CA PHE A 176 5.66 1.09 -15.81
C PHE A 176 5.76 0.87 -17.31
N TRP A 177 5.15 -0.19 -17.81
CA TRP A 177 5.26 -0.60 -19.21
C TRP A 177 3.88 -0.88 -19.82
N GLY A 178 3.82 -1.16 -21.11
CA GLY A 178 2.60 -1.17 -21.92
C GLY A 178 1.38 -1.88 -21.33
N PRO A 179 1.53 -3.07 -20.72
CA PRO A 179 0.43 -3.78 -20.07
C PRO A 179 -0.12 -3.14 -18.80
N ASP A 180 0.62 -2.25 -18.14
CA ASP A 180 0.19 -1.70 -16.84
C ASP A 180 -0.99 -0.74 -17.02
N VAL A 181 -2.08 -1.04 -16.31
CA VAL A 181 -3.28 -0.23 -16.24
C VAL A 181 -3.63 0.04 -14.78
N LEU A 182 -3.61 1.31 -14.40
CA LEU A 182 -3.94 1.75 -13.04
C LEU A 182 -5.16 2.66 -13.08
N ASN A 183 -6.16 2.32 -12.28
CA ASN A 183 -7.47 2.97 -12.27
C ASN A 183 -7.60 4.01 -11.14
N GLY A 184 -6.76 3.93 -10.11
CA GLY A 184 -6.73 4.81 -8.96
C GLY A 184 -5.48 5.70 -8.88
N PRO A 185 -5.40 6.58 -7.86
CA PRO A 185 -4.31 7.54 -7.74
C PRO A 185 -2.96 6.86 -7.52
N VAL A 186 -1.91 7.46 -8.08
CA VAL A 186 -0.53 6.96 -7.95
C VAL A 186 0.36 8.06 -7.39
N HIS A 187 1.23 7.70 -6.44
CA HIS A 187 2.24 8.60 -5.91
C HIS A 187 3.61 7.91 -5.80
N SER A 188 4.67 8.64 -6.13
CA SER A 188 6.03 8.22 -5.82
C SER A 188 6.83 9.41 -5.26
N ASN A 189 7.57 9.20 -4.18
CA ASN A 189 8.52 10.20 -3.71
C ASN A 189 9.75 10.31 -4.64
N ASP A 190 10.00 9.29 -5.47
CA ASP A 190 11.09 9.24 -6.45
C ASP A 190 10.57 9.45 -7.90
N ASP A 191 11.50 9.52 -8.85
CA ASP A 191 11.23 9.59 -10.28
C ASP A 191 10.44 8.37 -10.80
N ILE A 192 9.41 8.60 -11.62
CA ILE A 192 8.58 7.53 -12.21
C ILE A 192 9.04 7.25 -13.63
N TYR A 193 9.39 6.00 -13.94
CA TYR A 193 9.87 5.60 -15.26
C TYR A 193 8.79 4.94 -16.13
N ILE A 194 8.65 5.44 -17.36
CA ILE A 194 7.67 4.96 -18.35
C ILE A 194 8.39 4.32 -19.54
N GLN A 195 8.03 3.07 -19.87
CA GLN A 195 8.55 2.34 -21.02
C GLN A 195 7.45 2.07 -22.05
N HIS A 196 7.75 2.30 -23.34
CA HIS A 196 6.84 1.99 -24.44
C HIS A 196 7.16 0.61 -25.04
N ALA A 197 6.75 -0.45 -24.36
CA ALA A 197 7.01 -1.82 -24.78
C ALA A 197 5.96 -2.79 -24.20
N GLY A 198 5.95 -4.03 -24.68
CA GLY A 198 5.25 -5.13 -24.01
C GLY A 198 3.78 -5.36 -24.37
N GLY A 199 3.23 -4.64 -25.36
CA GLY A 199 1.81 -4.78 -25.70
C GLY A 199 0.89 -3.93 -24.82
N GLY A 200 -0.34 -4.40 -24.60
CA GLY A 200 -1.36 -3.64 -23.86
C GLY A 200 -2.27 -2.78 -24.73
N ASN A 201 -3.31 -2.22 -24.11
CA ASN A 201 -4.45 -1.62 -24.80
C ASN A 201 -4.22 -0.15 -25.23
N ASN A 202 -3.02 0.39 -25.02
CA ASN A 202 -2.70 1.80 -25.28
C ASN A 202 -1.41 1.92 -26.11
N ASN A 203 -1.34 1.21 -27.24
CA ASN A 203 -0.22 1.28 -28.20
C ASN A 203 1.17 1.05 -27.55
N ASN A 204 1.30 0.00 -26.74
CA ASN A 204 2.52 -0.31 -25.97
C ASN A 204 2.85 0.67 -24.84
N ARG A 205 1.92 1.55 -24.44
CA ARG A 205 2.12 2.50 -23.34
C ARG A 205 1.28 2.10 -22.11
N PRO A 206 1.77 2.34 -20.88
CA PRO A 206 0.93 2.19 -19.69
C PRO A 206 -0.24 3.18 -19.71
N THR A 207 -1.25 2.92 -18.89
CA THR A 207 -2.42 3.80 -18.75
C THR A 207 -2.74 4.08 -17.30
N PHE A 208 -2.76 5.37 -16.94
CA PHE A 208 -3.18 5.87 -15.63
C PHE A 208 -4.47 6.66 -15.80
N TYR A 209 -5.59 6.13 -15.30
CA TYR A 209 -6.90 6.79 -15.39
C TYR A 209 -7.09 7.88 -14.33
N SER A 210 -6.42 7.77 -13.19
CA SER A 210 -6.48 8.77 -12.12
C SER A 210 -5.22 9.65 -12.06
N MET A 211 -5.21 10.59 -11.12
CA MET A 211 -4.09 11.51 -10.92
C MET A 211 -2.81 10.76 -10.55
N VAL A 212 -1.73 11.09 -11.25
CA VAL A 212 -0.37 10.66 -10.88
C VAL A 212 0.39 11.85 -10.31
N THR A 213 1.01 11.64 -9.16
CA THR A 213 1.82 12.64 -8.47
C THR A 213 3.22 12.09 -8.19
N THR A 214 4.25 12.93 -8.29
CA THR A 214 5.61 12.54 -7.91
C THR A 214 6.38 13.71 -7.32
N ALA A 215 7.11 13.47 -6.24
CA ALA A 215 8.06 14.46 -5.69
C ALA A 215 9.36 14.55 -6.51
N GLY A 216 9.55 13.63 -7.47
CA GLY A 216 10.53 13.70 -8.53
C GLY A 216 9.93 14.20 -9.86
N ARG A 217 10.20 13.46 -10.93
CA ARG A 217 9.78 13.72 -12.32
C ARG A 217 9.33 12.41 -12.96
N ALA A 218 8.33 12.48 -13.81
CA ALA A 218 8.06 11.37 -14.73
C ALA A 218 9.12 11.38 -15.84
N ARG A 219 9.66 10.22 -16.21
CA ARG A 219 10.73 10.07 -17.19
C ARG A 219 10.48 8.98 -18.20
N GLU A 220 10.99 9.17 -19.42
CA GLU A 220 11.07 8.09 -20.39
C GLU A 220 12.21 7.13 -20.02
N PHE A 221 11.89 5.85 -19.91
CA PHE A 221 12.86 4.79 -19.66
C PHE A 221 13.84 4.68 -20.85
N GLY A 222 15.14 4.67 -20.57
CA GLY A 222 16.22 4.57 -21.57
C GLY A 222 16.87 5.91 -21.94
N SER A 223 16.09 6.98 -22.16
CA SER A 223 16.63 8.32 -22.43
C SER A 223 16.82 9.17 -21.17
N ASN A 224 16.11 8.81 -20.09
CA ASN A 224 16.04 9.55 -18.82
C ASN A 224 15.52 11.00 -18.96
N GLN A 225 14.97 11.35 -20.14
CA GLN A 225 14.38 12.66 -20.40
C GLN A 225 13.05 12.79 -19.64
N PRO A 226 12.72 13.99 -19.13
CA PRO A 226 11.41 14.22 -18.55
C PRO A 226 10.28 13.92 -19.54
N TYR A 227 9.26 13.21 -19.09
CA TYR A 227 8.27 12.60 -19.98
C TYR A 227 7.42 13.63 -20.73
N LYS A 228 7.04 14.73 -20.06
CA LYS A 228 6.35 15.86 -20.71
C LYS A 228 7.19 16.54 -21.80
N GLU A 229 8.53 16.48 -21.71
CA GLU A 229 9.44 17.06 -22.70
C GLU A 229 9.70 16.09 -23.87
N ALA A 230 9.79 14.80 -23.59
CA ALA A 230 9.89 13.75 -24.61
C ALA A 230 8.59 13.63 -25.43
N TYR A 231 7.43 13.80 -24.80
CA TYR A 231 6.10 13.62 -25.41
C TYR A 231 5.14 14.79 -25.16
N PRO A 232 5.46 16.02 -25.62
CA PRO A 232 4.72 17.23 -25.26
C PRO A 232 3.25 17.23 -25.68
N ASN A 233 2.92 16.48 -26.73
CA ASN A 233 1.55 16.43 -27.29
C ASN A 233 0.78 15.15 -26.96
N THR A 234 1.42 14.15 -26.33
CA THR A 234 0.80 12.82 -26.13
C THR A 234 0.99 12.26 -24.72
N TRP A 235 1.59 13.02 -23.80
CA TRP A 235 1.80 12.53 -22.43
C TRP A 235 0.48 12.21 -21.71
N GLN A 236 -0.60 12.91 -22.06
CA GLN A 236 -1.96 12.68 -21.54
C GLN A 236 -2.56 11.34 -21.97
N GLU A 237 -2.02 10.69 -23.01
CA GLU A 237 -2.47 9.34 -23.38
C GLU A 237 -2.07 8.30 -22.33
N VAL A 238 -0.95 8.55 -21.64
CA VAL A 238 -0.47 7.76 -20.49
C VAL A 238 -1.11 8.27 -19.21
N PHE A 239 -1.02 9.57 -18.94
CA PHE A 239 -1.52 10.20 -17.72
C PHE A 239 -2.89 10.84 -17.95
N ARG A 240 -3.93 10.01 -18.15
CA ARG A 240 -5.28 10.48 -18.50
C ARG A 240 -5.94 11.26 -17.37
N GLY A 241 -5.70 10.85 -16.12
CA GLY A 241 -6.16 11.57 -14.93
C GLY A 241 -5.29 12.77 -14.53
N GLY A 242 -4.20 13.03 -15.25
CA GLY A 242 -3.27 14.13 -14.99
C GLY A 242 -1.96 13.69 -14.36
N LEU A 243 -0.95 14.57 -14.45
CA LEU A 243 0.39 14.37 -13.90
C LEU A 243 0.87 15.66 -13.22
N GLN A 244 1.13 15.58 -11.92
CA GLN A 244 1.78 16.63 -11.14
C GLN A 244 3.15 16.15 -10.65
N GLU A 245 4.15 17.02 -10.76
CA GLU A 245 5.54 16.69 -10.45
C GLU A 245 6.14 17.70 -9.45
N SER A 246 7.40 17.51 -9.05
CA SER A 246 8.17 18.48 -8.26
C SER A 246 8.07 19.93 -8.75
N ILE A 247 8.07 20.14 -10.07
CA ILE A 247 7.95 21.48 -10.68
C ILE A 247 6.57 22.13 -10.43
N ASP A 248 5.56 21.31 -10.16
CA ASP A 248 4.20 21.73 -9.80
C ASP A 248 4.05 21.92 -8.27
N ASN A 249 5.16 21.85 -7.51
CA ASN A 249 5.28 21.91 -6.05
C ASN A 249 4.74 20.68 -5.30
N VAL A 250 4.64 19.52 -5.95
CA VAL A 250 4.40 18.26 -5.23
C VAL A 250 5.56 18.01 -4.26
N GLN A 251 5.23 17.76 -3.00
CA GLN A 251 6.21 17.46 -1.94
C GLN A 251 6.30 15.95 -1.73
N GLU A 252 7.41 15.53 -1.13
CA GLU A 252 7.55 14.17 -0.61
C GLU A 252 6.52 13.93 0.50
N ILE A 253 5.88 12.77 0.44
CA ILE A 253 5.08 12.23 1.53
C ILE A 253 6.04 11.56 2.51
N ILE A 254 6.01 11.97 3.78
CA ILE A 254 6.78 11.28 4.81
C ILE A 254 6.21 9.87 4.97
N PHE A 255 7.05 8.88 4.71
CA PHE A 255 6.73 7.49 4.94
C PHE A 255 7.45 7.01 6.21
N ASN A 256 6.76 7.04 7.35
CA ASN A 256 7.33 6.57 8.61
C ASN A 256 7.69 5.08 8.51
N PRO A 257 8.81 4.63 9.09
CA PRO A 257 9.19 3.22 9.09
C PRO A 257 8.38 2.38 10.10
N ASP A 258 7.61 3.03 10.97
CA ASP A 258 6.87 2.39 12.05
C ASP A 258 5.36 2.71 12.03
N ALA A 259 4.58 1.75 12.53
CA ALA A 259 3.14 1.81 12.66
C ALA A 259 2.72 2.17 14.10
N GLU A 260 3.30 3.23 14.68
CA GLU A 260 3.09 3.61 16.09
C GLU A 260 1.60 3.76 16.47
N GLU A 261 0.80 4.39 15.61
CA GLU A 261 -0.63 4.59 15.88
C GLU A 261 -1.38 3.26 15.96
N LEU A 262 -1.04 2.30 15.08
CA LEU A 262 -1.62 0.97 15.09
C LEU A 262 -1.18 0.20 16.34
N LYS A 263 0.12 0.19 16.65
CA LYS A 263 0.69 -0.42 17.86
C LYS A 263 0.01 0.04 19.15
N ALA A 264 -0.26 1.34 19.25
CA ALA A 264 -0.84 1.95 20.44
C ALA A 264 -2.34 1.62 20.65
N ASN A 265 -3.07 1.27 19.59
CA ASN A 265 -4.52 1.09 19.63
C ASN A 265 -5.00 -0.34 19.32
N ALA A 266 -4.13 -1.20 18.79
CA ALA A 266 -4.45 -2.58 18.45
C ALA A 266 -4.45 -3.52 19.66
N GLN A 267 -5.18 -4.63 19.53
CA GLN A 267 -5.04 -5.77 20.43
C GLN A 267 -3.80 -6.58 20.05
N TRP A 268 -2.92 -6.82 21.02
CA TRP A 268 -1.69 -7.60 20.81
C TRP A 268 -2.00 -9.10 20.78
N VAL A 269 -1.39 -9.83 19.83
CA VAL A 269 -1.65 -11.26 19.56
C VAL A 269 -0.33 -12.01 19.43
N GLY A 270 -0.24 -13.21 20.00
CA GLY A 270 0.87 -14.14 19.78
C GLY A 270 2.23 -13.72 20.35
N ASN A 271 2.23 -12.99 21.46
CA ASN A 271 3.47 -12.55 22.10
C ASN A 271 4.32 -13.74 22.59
N GLY A 272 5.60 -13.78 22.20
CA GLY A 272 6.56 -14.81 22.59
C GLY A 272 6.61 -16.06 21.72
N HIS A 273 6.00 -16.01 20.53
CA HIS A 273 6.05 -17.06 19.51
C HIS A 273 6.80 -16.57 18.28
N ASP A 274 7.32 -17.48 17.46
CA ASP A 274 8.05 -17.11 16.23
C ASP A 274 7.11 -16.86 15.04
N ILE A 275 5.94 -17.52 15.03
CA ILE A 275 4.93 -17.42 13.97
C ILE A 275 3.53 -17.31 14.56
N VAL A 276 2.72 -16.40 14.03
CA VAL A 276 1.28 -16.31 14.28
C VAL A 276 0.54 -16.58 12.98
N TYR A 277 -0.22 -17.67 12.89
CA TYR A 277 -1.08 -17.96 11.74
C TYR A 277 -2.54 -17.65 12.07
N ALA A 278 -3.10 -16.64 11.40
CA ALA A 278 -4.49 -16.21 11.52
C ALA A 278 -5.33 -16.59 10.29
N LYS A 279 -6.38 -17.39 10.52
CA LYS A 279 -7.42 -17.68 9.51
C LYS A 279 -8.69 -16.91 9.82
N ILE A 280 -9.10 -16.04 8.90
CA ILE A 280 -10.26 -15.16 9.09
C ILE A 280 -11.48 -15.73 8.35
N ASN A 281 -12.60 -15.85 9.05
CA ASN A 281 -13.88 -16.24 8.48
C ASN A 281 -14.97 -15.26 8.94
N GLY A 282 -15.17 -14.22 8.13
CA GLY A 282 -16.00 -13.06 8.43
C GLY A 282 -15.48 -12.30 9.64
N GLY A 283 -16.27 -12.32 10.72
CA GLY A 283 -15.91 -11.72 12.00
C GLY A 283 -15.23 -12.68 12.99
N ALA A 284 -15.05 -13.96 12.64
CA ALA A 284 -14.37 -14.93 13.48
C ALA A 284 -12.93 -15.15 12.98
N ILE A 285 -11.98 -15.28 13.90
CA ILE A 285 -10.56 -15.43 13.56
C ILE A 285 -10.02 -16.62 14.36
N GLN A 286 -9.46 -17.62 13.69
CA GLN A 286 -8.78 -18.74 14.32
C GLN A 286 -7.28 -18.51 14.30
N LEU A 287 -6.60 -18.91 15.38
CA LEU A 287 -5.17 -18.67 15.56
C LEU A 287 -4.41 -19.97 15.80
N MET A 288 -3.24 -20.10 15.19
CA MET A 288 -2.22 -21.07 15.55
C MET A 288 -0.91 -20.33 15.81
N TYR A 289 -0.18 -20.77 16.84
CA TYR A 289 1.13 -20.23 17.18
C TYR A 289 2.20 -21.26 16.85
N GLY A 290 3.23 -20.84 16.11
CA GLY A 290 4.36 -21.67 15.72
C GLY A 290 5.62 -21.24 16.45
N ASP A 291 6.32 -22.20 17.05
CA ASP A 291 7.64 -22.00 17.66
C ASP A 291 8.68 -22.80 16.86
N ILE A 292 9.72 -22.12 16.36
CA ILE A 292 10.81 -22.72 15.59
C ILE A 292 11.82 -23.29 16.57
N VAL A 293 11.92 -24.61 16.60
CA VAL A 293 12.79 -25.34 17.53
C VAL A 293 13.90 -26.07 16.78
N SER A 294 15.11 -26.07 17.36
CA SER A 294 16.18 -26.94 16.88
C SER A 294 15.95 -28.37 17.35
N LEU A 295 15.93 -29.31 16.42
CA LEU A 295 15.89 -30.75 16.70
C LEU A 295 17.31 -31.34 16.93
N GLY A 296 18.35 -30.51 16.79
CA GLY A 296 19.75 -30.90 16.94
C GLY A 296 20.48 -31.08 15.61
N THR A 297 21.78 -31.35 15.70
CA THR A 297 22.65 -31.63 14.55
C THR A 297 22.51 -33.10 14.13
N GLN A 298 22.31 -33.33 12.83
CA GLN A 298 22.32 -34.64 12.20
C GLN A 298 23.47 -34.75 11.20
N GLU A 299 23.98 -35.96 11.05
CA GLU A 299 25.05 -36.30 10.10
C GLU A 299 24.47 -37.04 8.90
N PHE A 300 24.82 -36.61 7.69
CA PHE A 300 24.43 -37.26 6.44
C PHE A 300 25.69 -37.64 5.65
N GLU A 301 25.92 -38.94 5.46
CA GLU A 301 27.01 -39.42 4.61
C GLU A 301 26.70 -39.14 3.15
N VAL A 302 27.62 -38.50 2.44
CA VAL A 302 27.55 -38.23 1.01
C VAL A 302 28.26 -39.35 0.29
N TYR A 303 27.55 -39.99 -0.63
CA TYR A 303 28.08 -41.11 -1.41
C TYR A 303 28.46 -40.64 -2.81
N SER A 304 29.46 -41.29 -3.40
CA SER A 304 29.83 -41.00 -4.79
C SER A 304 28.66 -41.24 -5.75
N TRP A 305 27.75 -42.16 -5.44
CA TRP A 305 26.45 -42.29 -6.11
C TRP A 305 25.36 -42.66 -5.10
N TYR A 306 24.15 -42.12 -5.26
CA TYR A 306 23.01 -42.41 -4.38
C TYR A 306 21.71 -42.43 -5.19
N PRO A 307 20.79 -43.39 -4.94
CA PRO A 307 19.56 -43.52 -5.73
C PRO A 307 18.59 -42.36 -5.49
N ALA A 308 17.93 -41.90 -6.55
CA ALA A 308 16.96 -40.84 -6.52
C ALA A 308 15.50 -41.33 -6.50
N ASN A 309 15.26 -42.61 -6.83
CA ASN A 309 13.91 -43.20 -6.82
C ASN A 309 13.92 -44.73 -6.69
N HIS A 310 12.72 -45.30 -6.62
CA HIS A 310 12.48 -46.74 -6.53
C HIS A 310 13.10 -47.52 -7.71
N ASP A 311 12.94 -47.03 -8.93
CA ASP A 311 13.38 -47.73 -10.15
C ASP A 311 14.91 -47.87 -10.16
N GLU A 312 15.65 -46.82 -9.78
CA GLU A 312 17.10 -46.86 -9.65
C GLU A 312 17.56 -47.87 -8.58
N VAL A 313 16.83 -47.96 -7.46
CA VAL A 313 17.12 -48.98 -6.43
C VAL A 313 16.93 -50.39 -6.99
N MET A 314 15.82 -50.63 -7.68
CA MET A 314 15.52 -51.96 -8.24
C MET A 314 16.50 -52.34 -9.34
N ASP A 315 16.89 -51.40 -10.20
CA ASP A 315 17.91 -51.62 -11.24
C ASP A 315 19.25 -52.03 -10.62
N VAL A 316 19.68 -51.41 -9.52
CA VAL A 316 20.90 -51.81 -8.81
C VAL A 316 20.78 -53.23 -8.25
N ILE A 317 19.66 -53.54 -7.58
CA ILE A 317 19.40 -54.85 -6.97
C ILE A 317 19.34 -55.96 -8.04
N ASP A 318 18.64 -55.73 -9.15
CA ASP A 318 18.48 -56.70 -10.24
C ASP A 318 19.80 -57.00 -10.95
N ASN A 319 20.71 -56.02 -10.98
CA ASN A 319 22.08 -56.20 -11.44
C ASN A 319 23.01 -56.82 -10.37
N GLY A 320 22.49 -57.14 -9.19
CA GLY A 320 23.22 -57.76 -8.09
C GLY A 320 24.18 -56.82 -7.36
N GLY A 321 23.96 -55.51 -7.45
CA GLY A 321 24.76 -54.49 -6.77
C GLY A 321 24.19 -54.01 -5.43
N ASN A 322 24.99 -53.25 -4.70
CA ASN A 322 24.61 -52.57 -3.47
C ASN A 322 25.38 -51.25 -3.37
N TRP A 323 24.70 -50.10 -3.58
CA TRP A 323 25.39 -48.81 -3.63
C TRP A 323 26.09 -48.42 -2.33
N PHE A 324 25.66 -48.88 -1.15
CA PHE A 324 26.39 -48.60 0.09
C PHE A 324 27.78 -49.24 0.14
N GLU A 325 27.99 -50.35 -0.58
CA GLU A 325 29.29 -51.04 -0.67
C GLU A 325 30.03 -50.73 -1.99
N ASP A 326 29.27 -50.50 -3.06
CA ASP A 326 29.80 -50.26 -4.41
C ASP A 326 30.17 -48.78 -4.66
N THR A 327 29.81 -47.88 -3.74
CA THR A 327 30.12 -46.45 -3.80
C THR A 327 30.94 -46.01 -2.60
N ASP A 328 31.73 -44.95 -2.77
CA ASP A 328 32.59 -44.43 -1.71
C ASP A 328 31.82 -43.38 -0.91
N ASN A 329 31.92 -43.42 0.42
CA ASN A 329 31.64 -42.25 1.25
C ASN A 329 32.75 -41.22 1.00
N ILE A 330 32.36 -40.08 0.45
CA ILE A 330 33.26 -39.00 0.04
C ILE A 330 33.23 -37.80 0.96
N TRP A 331 32.17 -37.66 1.78
CA TRP A 331 31.96 -36.53 2.67
C TRP A 331 30.89 -36.84 3.73
N THR A 332 30.84 -36.05 4.80
CA THR A 332 29.75 -36.11 5.79
C THR A 332 29.25 -34.70 6.06
N ASN A 333 27.98 -34.46 5.75
CA ASN A 333 27.31 -33.20 6.03
C ASN A 333 26.88 -33.18 7.50
N GLU A 334 27.15 -32.09 8.20
CA GLU A 334 26.66 -31.83 9.57
C GLU A 334 25.64 -30.68 9.51
N ILE A 335 24.36 -31.00 9.71
CA ILE A 335 23.26 -30.04 9.51
C ILE A 335 22.41 -29.96 10.76
N VAL A 336 22.17 -28.74 11.24
CA VAL A 336 21.19 -28.47 12.30
C VAL A 336 19.81 -28.45 11.68
N ILE A 337 18.94 -29.35 12.12
CA ILE A 337 17.55 -29.40 11.64
C ILE A 337 16.67 -28.55 12.57
N TYR A 338 15.86 -27.70 11.97
CA TYR A 338 14.82 -26.93 12.64
C TYR A 338 13.44 -27.44 12.23
N ASP A 339 12.49 -27.38 13.14
CA ASP A 339 11.09 -27.71 12.89
C ASP A 339 10.19 -26.70 13.60
N THR A 340 8.95 -26.55 13.13
CA THR A 340 7.96 -25.66 13.74
C THR A 340 6.97 -26.46 14.55
N ILE A 341 6.96 -26.28 15.87
CA ILE A 341 5.93 -26.85 16.73
C ILE A 341 4.74 -25.91 16.75
N TRP A 342 3.57 -26.41 16.36
CA TRP A 342 2.35 -25.63 16.34
C TRP A 342 1.46 -25.89 17.56
N THR A 343 0.90 -24.82 18.10
CA THR A 343 -0.04 -24.85 19.23
C THR A 343 -1.30 -24.05 18.91
N ASP A 344 -2.44 -24.51 19.41
CA ASP A 344 -3.72 -23.81 19.24
C ASP A 344 -3.70 -22.47 19.99
N GLY A 345 -3.80 -21.38 19.24
CA GLY A 345 -3.85 -20.01 19.75
C GLY A 345 -5.26 -19.53 20.13
N GLY A 346 -6.26 -20.39 19.95
CA GLY A 346 -7.66 -20.10 20.22
C GLY A 346 -8.32 -19.30 19.10
N ALA A 347 -9.31 -18.49 19.48
CA ALA A 347 -10.07 -17.69 18.52
C ALA A 347 -10.31 -16.26 19.02
N LEU A 348 -10.31 -15.31 18.07
CA LEU A 348 -10.70 -13.92 18.27
C LEU A 348 -12.00 -13.63 17.53
N SER A 349 -12.64 -12.51 17.89
CA SER A 349 -13.80 -12.00 17.17
C SER A 349 -13.59 -10.54 16.84
N ALA A 350 -13.77 -10.20 15.56
CA ALA A 350 -13.78 -8.84 15.08
C ALA A 350 -15.14 -8.17 15.35
N GLY A 351 -15.10 -7.00 15.97
CA GLY A 351 -16.23 -6.09 16.06
C GLY A 351 -16.45 -5.29 14.77
N ALA A 352 -17.25 -4.22 14.86
CA ALA A 352 -17.51 -3.33 13.73
C ALA A 352 -16.25 -2.61 13.20
N SER A 353 -15.26 -2.42 14.07
CA SER A 353 -13.93 -1.93 13.73
C SER A 353 -12.94 -2.55 14.70
N SER A 354 -11.93 -3.26 14.18
CA SER A 354 -10.95 -4.01 14.99
C SER A 354 -9.54 -3.78 14.47
N ALA A 355 -8.56 -3.84 15.36
CA ALA A 355 -7.15 -3.75 15.01
C ALA A 355 -6.33 -4.74 15.83
N TYR A 356 -5.40 -5.44 15.19
CA TYR A 356 -4.56 -6.47 15.81
C TYR A 356 -3.09 -6.19 15.52
N TRP A 357 -2.22 -6.50 16.49
CA TRP A 357 -0.78 -6.31 16.38
C TRP A 357 -0.02 -7.57 16.77
N VAL A 358 0.93 -7.98 15.94
CA VAL A 358 1.89 -9.06 16.19
C VAL A 358 3.26 -8.43 16.33
N ASN A 359 3.91 -8.62 17.49
CA ASN A 359 5.10 -7.85 17.84
C ASN A 359 6.44 -8.57 17.67
N ASP A 360 6.48 -9.86 17.92
CA ASP A 360 7.76 -10.61 18.02
C ASP A 360 7.71 -11.90 17.18
N ALA A 361 6.86 -11.91 16.14
CA ALA A 361 6.59 -13.09 15.32
C ALA A 361 6.33 -12.68 13.87
N GLU A 362 6.57 -13.60 12.93
CA GLU A 362 6.01 -13.52 11.59
C GLU A 362 4.48 -13.67 11.64
N LEU A 363 3.75 -12.95 10.79
CA LEU A 363 2.29 -13.12 10.66
C LEU A 363 1.98 -13.87 9.37
N TRP A 364 1.35 -15.04 9.48
CA TRP A 364 0.72 -15.73 8.36
C TRP A 364 -0.78 -15.44 8.38
N ILE A 365 -1.36 -15.03 7.27
CA ILE A 365 -2.76 -14.56 7.23
C ILE A 365 -3.49 -14.93 5.95
N GLU A 366 -4.75 -15.32 6.10
CA GLU A 366 -5.69 -15.58 5.00
C GLU A 366 -7.14 -15.41 5.43
N GLY A 367 -8.03 -15.33 4.43
CA GLY A 367 -9.45 -15.63 4.61
C GLY A 367 -10.39 -14.53 4.15
N ASN A 368 -11.61 -14.58 4.67
CA ASN A 368 -12.72 -13.72 4.24
C ASN A 368 -13.05 -12.68 5.33
N ILE A 369 -12.95 -11.40 5.00
CA ILE A 369 -13.05 -10.27 5.94
C ILE A 369 -14.49 -9.73 5.97
N SER A 370 -15.05 -9.62 7.18
CA SER A 370 -16.24 -8.81 7.46
C SER A 370 -15.88 -7.57 8.29
N ASN A 371 -16.61 -6.47 8.08
CA ASN A 371 -16.42 -5.20 8.77
C ASN A 371 -15.04 -4.58 8.52
N LYS A 372 -14.66 -3.61 9.36
CA LYS A 372 -13.39 -2.89 9.27
C LYS A 372 -12.33 -3.56 10.13
N MET A 373 -11.21 -3.95 9.54
CA MET A 373 -10.14 -4.64 10.26
C MET A 373 -8.77 -4.19 9.77
N THR A 374 -7.83 -4.01 10.68
CA THR A 374 -6.40 -3.84 10.34
C THR A 374 -5.56 -4.84 11.12
N TRP A 375 -4.63 -5.49 10.43
CA TRP A 375 -3.59 -6.32 11.02
C TRP A 375 -2.24 -5.65 10.83
N GLY A 376 -1.49 -5.54 11.92
CA GLY A 376 -0.14 -5.03 11.94
C GLY A 376 0.86 -6.08 12.43
N CYS A 377 2.07 -6.06 11.87
CA CYS A 377 3.17 -6.91 12.27
C CYS A 377 4.45 -6.09 12.36
N ALA A 378 5.23 -6.29 13.43
CA ALA A 378 6.58 -5.72 13.54
C ALA A 378 7.58 -6.43 12.61
N ASP A 379 7.26 -7.65 12.20
CA ASP A 379 8.06 -8.49 11.30
C ASP A 379 7.34 -8.70 9.95
N THR A 380 7.84 -9.61 9.13
CA THR A 380 7.32 -9.96 7.82
C THR A 380 5.94 -10.61 7.92
N ILE A 381 5.07 -10.26 6.96
CA ILE A 381 3.73 -10.82 6.82
C ILE A 381 3.70 -11.73 5.59
N PHE A 382 3.20 -12.95 5.77
CA PHE A 382 2.93 -13.91 4.71
C PHE A 382 1.44 -14.04 4.43
N ILE A 383 1.03 -13.77 3.19
CA ILE A 383 -0.33 -14.04 2.71
C ILE A 383 -0.35 -15.49 2.22
N THR A 384 -1.07 -16.37 2.92
CA THR A 384 -1.05 -17.82 2.66
C THR A 384 -2.16 -18.30 1.71
N ASN A 385 -3.18 -17.46 1.50
CA ASN A 385 -4.27 -17.67 0.55
C ASN A 385 -4.96 -16.32 0.29
N ASP A 386 -6.04 -16.34 -0.49
CA ASP A 386 -6.94 -15.21 -0.74
C ASP A 386 -7.29 -14.41 0.52
N ILE A 387 -7.34 -13.08 0.35
CA ILE A 387 -7.91 -12.13 1.32
C ILE A 387 -9.10 -11.47 0.65
N THR A 388 -10.31 -11.91 0.99
CA THR A 388 -11.55 -11.51 0.29
C THR A 388 -12.49 -10.74 1.20
N TYR A 389 -13.50 -10.07 0.64
CA TYR A 389 -14.58 -9.47 1.44
C TYR A 389 -15.82 -10.36 1.48
N THR A 390 -16.51 -10.41 2.63
CA THR A 390 -17.73 -11.21 2.80
C THR A 390 -18.87 -10.73 1.91
N ASN A 391 -19.01 -9.42 1.74
CA ASN A 391 -20.09 -8.82 0.95
C ASN A 391 -19.66 -8.43 -0.48
N THR A 392 -18.64 -9.11 -1.02
CA THR A 392 -18.19 -8.92 -2.41
C THR A 392 -17.93 -10.30 -3.02
N THR A 393 -18.49 -10.57 -4.20
CA THR A 393 -18.12 -11.77 -4.95
C THR A 393 -16.65 -11.70 -5.31
N ILE A 394 -15.93 -12.81 -5.17
CA ILE A 394 -14.52 -12.89 -5.56
C ILE A 394 -14.38 -12.54 -7.05
N GLY A 395 -13.48 -11.62 -7.37
CA GLY A 395 -13.28 -11.05 -8.70
C GLY A 395 -14.09 -9.79 -9.01
N ASP A 396 -15.12 -9.47 -8.21
CA ASP A 396 -15.89 -8.23 -8.38
C ASP A 396 -15.22 -7.05 -7.65
N TRP A 397 -15.46 -5.84 -8.17
CA TRP A 397 -14.98 -4.59 -7.57
C TRP A 397 -15.83 -4.20 -6.35
N PRO A 398 -15.22 -4.03 -5.16
CA PRO A 398 -15.96 -3.68 -3.94
C PRO A 398 -16.67 -2.32 -3.97
N ASP A 399 -16.18 -1.41 -4.81
CA ASP A 399 -16.78 -0.09 -5.02
C ASP A 399 -17.94 -0.11 -6.03
N GLY A 400 -18.31 -1.29 -6.53
CA GLY A 400 -19.38 -1.46 -7.50
C GLY A 400 -19.01 -1.03 -8.92
N PHE A 401 -17.73 -0.82 -9.22
CA PHE A 401 -17.28 -0.55 -10.59
C PHE A 401 -17.71 -1.70 -11.53
N THR A 402 -18.22 -1.36 -12.71
CA THR A 402 -18.77 -2.36 -13.64
C THR A 402 -17.73 -2.90 -14.64
N GLY A 403 -16.45 -2.54 -14.48
CA GLY A 403 -15.40 -2.83 -15.47
C GLY A 403 -15.51 -2.00 -16.75
N GLN A 404 -16.42 -1.02 -16.80
CA GLN A 404 -16.71 -0.23 -18.00
C GLN A 404 -16.56 1.25 -17.75
N TYR A 405 -16.04 1.93 -18.77
CA TYR A 405 -15.98 3.39 -18.83
C TYR A 405 -17.06 3.91 -19.78
N ASP A 406 -17.66 5.04 -19.43
CA ASP A 406 -18.59 5.73 -20.30
C ASP A 406 -17.87 6.18 -21.59
N PRO A 407 -18.35 5.79 -22.79
CA PRO A 407 -17.63 6.03 -24.03
C PRO A 407 -17.60 7.51 -24.48
N GLN A 408 -18.40 8.38 -23.86
CA GLN A 408 -18.48 9.81 -24.18
C GLN A 408 -17.66 10.66 -23.20
N THR A 409 -17.69 10.29 -21.92
CA THR A 409 -17.04 11.07 -20.84
C THR A 409 -15.72 10.45 -20.38
N ASN A 410 -15.47 9.18 -20.71
CA ASN A 410 -14.33 8.39 -20.23
C ASN A 410 -14.27 8.28 -18.69
N GLU A 411 -15.42 8.44 -18.04
CA GLU A 411 -15.59 8.28 -16.59
C GLU A 411 -15.97 6.83 -16.25
N PRO A 412 -15.54 6.30 -15.09
CA PRO A 412 -15.90 4.95 -14.66
C PRO A 412 -17.40 4.83 -14.37
N ILE A 413 -18.00 3.72 -14.79
CA ILE A 413 -19.40 3.39 -14.52
C ILE A 413 -19.50 2.52 -13.27
N TYR A 414 -20.34 2.93 -12.32
CA TYR A 414 -20.58 2.20 -11.07
C TYR A 414 -22.03 1.73 -10.96
N ASN A 415 -22.21 0.54 -10.39
CA ASN A 415 -23.49 0.02 -9.94
C ASN A 415 -23.54 0.05 -8.40
N PRO A 416 -24.31 0.97 -7.78
CA PRO A 416 -24.40 1.06 -6.33
C PRO A 416 -25.02 -0.18 -5.68
N GLU A 417 -25.81 -0.98 -6.39
CA GLU A 417 -26.38 -2.22 -5.80
C GLU A 417 -25.33 -3.30 -5.54
N ASN A 418 -24.19 -3.24 -6.24
CA ASN A 418 -23.09 -4.20 -6.11
C ASN A 418 -21.96 -3.71 -5.19
N ALA A 419 -22.02 -2.45 -4.75
CA ALA A 419 -20.99 -1.87 -3.91
C ALA A 419 -21.12 -2.38 -2.47
N ASN A 420 -19.99 -2.82 -1.92
CA ASN A 420 -19.88 -3.26 -0.54
C ASN A 420 -19.78 -2.03 0.37
N PRO A 421 -20.65 -1.84 1.38
CA PRO A 421 -20.58 -0.67 2.24
C PRO A 421 -19.79 -0.87 3.55
N SER A 422 -19.46 -2.12 3.91
CA SER A 422 -19.05 -2.47 5.28
C SER A 422 -17.62 -2.98 5.41
N ASP A 423 -17.11 -3.68 4.41
CA ASP A 423 -15.88 -4.45 4.57
C ASP A 423 -14.67 -3.65 4.07
N PHE A 424 -13.69 -3.47 4.97
CA PHE A 424 -12.46 -2.73 4.75
C PHE A 424 -11.32 -3.42 5.48
N PHE A 425 -10.26 -3.78 4.75
CA PHE A 425 -9.10 -4.46 5.31
C PHE A 425 -7.83 -3.64 5.15
N GLY A 426 -7.00 -3.63 6.20
CA GLY A 426 -5.68 -3.05 6.21
C GLY A 426 -4.65 -4.09 6.67
N LEU A 427 -3.51 -4.17 5.99
CA LEU A 427 -2.38 -5.01 6.37
C LEU A 427 -1.11 -4.16 6.41
N VAL A 428 -0.43 -4.12 7.55
CA VAL A 428 0.69 -3.22 7.80
C VAL A 428 1.87 -4.00 8.34
N SER A 429 2.98 -4.03 7.60
CA SER A 429 4.22 -4.67 7.99
C SER A 429 5.29 -3.62 8.24
N GLU A 430 5.99 -3.70 9.37
CA GLU A 430 7.24 -2.96 9.62
C GLU A 430 8.44 -3.63 8.94
N GLN A 431 8.23 -4.74 8.22
CA GLN A 431 9.18 -5.35 7.29
C GLN A 431 8.54 -5.51 5.89
N LYS A 432 8.43 -6.75 5.40
CA LYS A 432 7.90 -7.09 4.08
C LYS A 432 6.48 -7.65 4.16
N ILE A 433 5.76 -7.59 3.03
CA ILE A 433 4.55 -8.36 2.80
C ILE A 433 4.84 -9.31 1.63
N ILE A 434 4.68 -10.60 1.87
CA ILE A 434 5.08 -11.65 0.94
C ILE A 434 3.89 -12.57 0.65
N ILE A 435 3.56 -12.76 -0.62
CA ILE A 435 2.63 -13.82 -1.03
C ILE A 435 3.36 -15.15 -0.93
N ARG A 436 2.94 -16.00 0.00
CA ARG A 436 3.58 -17.29 0.27
C ARG A 436 3.44 -18.20 -0.95
N TYR A 437 4.43 -19.03 -1.24
CA TYR A 437 4.37 -19.95 -2.39
C TYR A 437 3.48 -21.16 -2.10
N LYS A 438 3.96 -22.03 -1.21
CA LYS A 438 3.29 -23.21 -0.67
C LYS A 438 3.61 -23.31 0.81
N HIS A 439 2.82 -24.06 1.55
CA HIS A 439 3.11 -24.36 2.96
C HIS A 439 2.43 -25.65 3.40
N ARG A 440 2.82 -26.14 4.57
CA ARG A 440 2.06 -27.18 5.29
C ARG A 440 1.14 -26.49 6.28
N ASP A 441 -0.15 -26.75 6.18
CA ASP A 441 -1.16 -26.07 6.96
C ASP A 441 -1.40 -26.75 8.32
N PRO A 442 -1.04 -26.13 9.46
CA PRO A 442 -1.23 -26.72 10.77
C PRO A 442 -2.70 -26.83 11.19
N PHE A 443 -3.63 -26.12 10.54
CA PHE A 443 -5.08 -26.27 10.78
C PHE A 443 -5.65 -27.54 10.12
N GLU A 444 -4.98 -28.07 9.10
CA GLU A 444 -5.43 -29.19 8.28
C GLU A 444 -4.44 -30.36 8.35
N ASP A 445 -3.92 -30.67 9.54
CA ASP A 445 -3.01 -31.81 9.78
C ASP A 445 -1.78 -31.81 8.85
N PHE A 446 -1.20 -30.61 8.65
CA PHE A 446 0.02 -30.39 7.87
C PHE A 446 -0.06 -30.80 6.40
N VAL A 447 -1.28 -30.81 5.83
CA VAL A 447 -1.50 -30.98 4.40
C VAL A 447 -0.78 -29.86 3.63
N LYS A 448 -0.09 -30.23 2.55
CA LYS A 448 0.58 -29.30 1.63
C LYS A 448 -0.49 -28.49 0.90
N GLN A 449 -0.45 -27.17 1.04
CA GLN A 449 -1.31 -26.23 0.34
C GLN A 449 -0.54 -25.53 -0.77
N ASP A 450 -1.18 -25.40 -1.93
CA ASP A 450 -0.67 -24.73 -3.13
C ASP A 450 -1.62 -23.64 -3.65
N TRP A 451 -2.47 -23.11 -2.78
CA TRP A 451 -3.51 -22.15 -3.14
C TRP A 451 -3.00 -20.92 -3.90
N ASN A 452 -1.82 -20.41 -3.54
CA ASN A 452 -1.20 -19.27 -4.21
C ASN A 452 -0.47 -19.64 -5.53
N CYS A 453 -0.55 -20.88 -6.01
CA CYS A 453 0.10 -21.31 -7.25
C CYS A 453 -0.80 -21.20 -8.50
N ASN A 454 -2.04 -20.68 -8.38
CA ASN A 454 -2.98 -20.55 -9.50
C ASN A 454 -3.83 -19.27 -9.42
N GLY A 455 -3.16 -18.16 -9.13
CA GLY A 455 -3.74 -16.85 -8.92
C GLY A 455 -4.13 -16.63 -7.46
N VAL A 456 -4.26 -15.36 -7.08
CA VAL A 456 -4.66 -14.97 -5.73
C VAL A 456 -5.45 -13.67 -5.78
N TYR A 457 -6.50 -13.60 -4.97
CA TYR A 457 -7.38 -12.46 -4.83
C TYR A 457 -7.14 -11.77 -3.50
N ILE A 458 -6.72 -10.51 -3.54
CA ILE A 458 -6.46 -9.72 -2.34
C ILE A 458 -7.21 -8.38 -2.36
N TYR A 459 -7.96 -8.15 -1.29
CA TYR A 459 -8.84 -7.00 -1.10
C TYR A 459 -8.37 -6.17 0.09
N GLY A 460 -8.23 -4.86 -0.09
CA GLY A 460 -7.85 -3.93 0.98
C GLY A 460 -6.60 -3.11 0.71
N ALA A 461 -6.06 -2.53 1.76
CA ALA A 461 -4.86 -1.70 1.70
C ALA A 461 -3.67 -2.41 2.37
N TYR A 462 -2.52 -2.41 1.69
CA TYR A 462 -1.30 -3.11 2.09
C TYR A 462 -0.14 -2.13 2.22
N ALA A 463 0.51 -2.07 3.40
CA ALA A 463 1.63 -1.18 3.67
C ALA A 463 2.86 -1.96 4.15
N ALA A 464 3.95 -1.93 3.39
CA ALA A 464 5.25 -2.45 3.79
C ALA A 464 6.20 -1.28 4.06
N MET A 465 6.50 -1.02 5.35
CA MET A 465 6.99 0.28 5.82
C MET A 465 8.48 0.32 6.11
N ALA A 466 9.13 -0.84 6.28
CA ALA A 466 10.51 -0.98 6.71
C ALA A 466 11.48 -0.01 6.02
N GLU A 467 12.43 0.50 6.79
CA GLU A 467 13.61 1.20 6.29
C GLU A 467 14.84 0.37 6.59
N GLY A 468 15.57 0.01 5.53
CA GLY A 468 16.84 -0.68 5.69
C GLY A 468 17.86 0.19 6.42
N ASP A 469 18.46 -0.34 7.47
CA ASP A 469 19.50 0.35 8.23
C ASP A 469 20.83 0.33 7.47
N ILE A 470 21.16 1.43 6.79
CA ILE A 470 22.43 1.62 6.07
C ILE A 470 23.64 1.51 7.03
N GLY A 471 23.48 1.84 8.31
CA GLY A 471 24.53 1.71 9.31
C GLY A 471 24.85 0.25 9.67
N LEU A 472 23.86 -0.63 9.57
CA LEU A 472 23.99 -2.06 9.87
C LEU A 472 24.33 -2.89 8.63
N TYR A 473 23.67 -2.61 7.51
CA TYR A 473 23.72 -3.43 6.30
C TYR A 473 24.49 -2.79 5.13
N GLY A 474 24.93 -1.54 5.26
CA GLY A 474 25.69 -0.87 4.20
C GLY A 474 24.88 -0.72 2.92
N ASN A 475 25.41 -1.23 1.80
CA ASN A 475 24.74 -1.18 0.50
C ASN A 475 23.58 -2.18 0.40
N GLU A 476 23.60 -3.28 1.15
CA GLU A 476 22.54 -4.29 1.22
C GLU A 476 21.27 -3.80 1.93
N ALA A 477 21.30 -2.59 2.51
CA ALA A 477 20.13 -2.02 3.19
C ALA A 477 18.87 -2.03 2.32
N CYS A 478 19.00 -1.92 0.99
CA CYS A 478 17.88 -2.00 0.06
C CYS A 478 17.13 -3.35 0.10
N HIS A 479 17.78 -4.44 0.52
CA HIS A 479 17.15 -5.75 0.70
C HIS A 479 16.31 -5.84 1.98
N TYR A 480 16.47 -4.89 2.92
CA TYR A 480 15.72 -4.81 4.17
C TYR A 480 14.63 -3.73 4.15
N ASP A 481 14.49 -3.00 3.04
CA ASP A 481 13.37 -2.07 2.85
C ASP A 481 12.03 -2.81 2.73
N GLY A 482 10.96 -2.14 3.17
CA GLY A 482 9.61 -2.68 3.09
C GLY A 482 9.14 -2.80 1.65
N ILE A 483 8.84 -4.04 1.22
CA ILE A 483 8.34 -4.36 -0.12
C ILE A 483 7.10 -5.24 -0.06
N PHE A 484 6.27 -5.14 -1.10
CA PHE A 484 5.20 -6.10 -1.37
C PHE A 484 5.65 -7.02 -2.52
N THR A 485 5.84 -8.32 -2.25
CA THR A 485 6.49 -9.27 -3.17
C THR A 485 5.92 -10.69 -3.04
N PHE A 486 6.51 -11.68 -3.71
CA PHE A 486 6.16 -13.11 -3.56
C PHE A 486 7.33 -13.95 -3.02
N GLN A 487 7.04 -15.11 -2.43
CA GLN A 487 8.08 -16.02 -1.94
C GLN A 487 8.64 -16.86 -3.07
N TYR A 488 9.90 -17.28 -2.95
CA TYR A 488 10.53 -18.26 -3.85
C TYR A 488 10.67 -17.73 -5.28
N HIS A 489 11.37 -16.61 -5.41
CA HIS A 489 11.63 -15.89 -6.66
C HIS A 489 12.43 -16.71 -7.68
N HIS A 490 13.40 -17.48 -7.20
CA HIS A 490 14.27 -18.35 -8.00
C HIS A 490 13.91 -19.77 -7.57
N TRP A 491 13.54 -20.66 -8.49
CA TRP A 491 12.93 -21.95 -8.15
C TRP A 491 13.82 -23.11 -8.58
N HIS A 492 14.02 -24.07 -7.68
CA HIS A 492 14.81 -25.27 -7.92
C HIS A 492 14.12 -26.50 -7.31
N GLY A 493 14.22 -27.64 -7.97
CA GLY A 493 13.67 -28.90 -7.49
C GLY A 493 14.61 -29.57 -6.50
N SER A 494 14.04 -30.41 -5.66
CA SER A 494 14.73 -31.29 -4.72
C SER A 494 14.20 -32.71 -4.86
N THR A 495 14.95 -33.69 -4.38
CA THR A 495 14.57 -35.10 -4.50
C THR A 495 13.62 -35.50 -3.36
N PRO A 496 12.34 -35.86 -3.65
CA PRO A 496 11.40 -36.29 -2.61
C PRO A 496 11.82 -37.59 -1.93
N SER A 497 11.23 -37.84 -0.75
CA SER A 497 11.35 -39.15 -0.11
C SER A 497 10.63 -40.21 -0.93
N PHE A 498 11.16 -41.43 -0.96
CA PHE A 498 10.55 -42.55 -1.68
C PHE A 498 10.72 -43.86 -0.91
N ASP A 499 9.78 -44.78 -1.11
CA ASP A 499 9.83 -46.12 -0.52
C ASP A 499 10.46 -47.11 -1.50
N SER A 500 11.42 -47.88 -1.03
CA SER A 500 11.98 -49.00 -1.79
C SER A 500 12.60 -50.05 -0.88
N ILE A 501 13.17 -51.10 -1.46
CA ILE A 501 13.83 -52.16 -0.70
C ILE A 501 15.23 -51.71 -0.29
N SER A 502 15.62 -52.01 0.94
CA SER A 502 17.01 -51.85 1.39
C SER A 502 17.90 -52.93 0.76
N PRO A 503 18.99 -52.57 0.05
CA PRO A 503 19.92 -53.54 -0.50
C PRO A 503 20.69 -54.29 0.61
N TYR A 504 20.72 -53.73 1.83
CA TYR A 504 21.37 -54.33 2.99
C TYR A 504 20.47 -55.35 3.71
N THR A 505 19.21 -54.99 3.97
CA THR A 505 18.31 -55.83 4.79
C THR A 505 17.30 -56.63 3.99
N GLY A 506 17.05 -56.26 2.72
CA GLY A 506 15.97 -56.81 1.91
C GLY A 506 14.56 -56.41 2.38
N ASN A 507 14.45 -55.48 3.33
CA ASN A 507 13.16 -54.98 3.83
C ASN A 507 12.78 -53.65 3.18
N ASP A 508 11.49 -53.36 3.18
CA ASP A 508 10.97 -52.04 2.80
C ASP A 508 11.58 -50.95 3.69
N THR A 509 12.01 -49.86 3.06
CA THR A 509 12.69 -48.73 3.69
C THR A 509 12.28 -47.45 2.98
N THR A 510 11.92 -46.44 3.77
CA THR A 510 11.71 -45.07 3.29
C THR A 510 13.05 -44.36 3.25
N TYR A 511 13.47 -43.93 2.07
CA TYR A 511 14.65 -43.10 1.89
C TYR A 511 14.24 -41.63 1.99
N THR A 512 14.94 -40.88 2.85
CA THR A 512 14.68 -39.46 3.15
C THR A 512 15.95 -38.65 3.01
N TYR A 513 15.86 -37.32 2.91
CA TYR A 513 17.03 -36.43 2.82
C TYR A 513 18.00 -36.80 1.68
N ILE A 514 17.45 -37.26 0.55
CA ILE A 514 18.19 -37.83 -0.56
C ILE A 514 19.27 -36.86 -1.07
N ASP A 515 18.94 -35.57 -1.20
CA ASP A 515 19.90 -34.56 -1.64
C ASP A 515 21.07 -34.37 -0.66
N LEU A 516 20.84 -34.53 0.64
CA LEU A 516 21.92 -34.49 1.65
C LEU A 516 22.86 -35.69 1.58
N HIS A 517 22.45 -36.77 0.90
CA HIS A 517 23.29 -37.92 0.59
C HIS A 517 23.95 -37.85 -0.80
N LYS A 518 23.48 -36.94 -1.67
CA LYS A 518 24.00 -36.73 -3.03
C LYS A 518 24.96 -35.55 -3.15
N TYR A 519 24.78 -34.50 -2.34
CA TYR A 519 25.52 -33.23 -2.46
C TYR A 519 26.18 -32.81 -1.14
N ILE A 520 27.22 -32.00 -1.24
CA ILE A 520 27.97 -31.47 -0.09
C ILE A 520 27.36 -30.14 0.37
N PHE A 521 27.12 -30.02 1.68
CA PHE A 521 26.53 -28.86 2.35
C PHE A 521 27.36 -28.40 3.55
N PRO A 522 27.48 -27.08 3.79
CA PRO A 522 27.10 -25.97 2.90
C PRO A 522 28.06 -25.83 1.70
N PRO A 523 27.64 -25.20 0.58
CA PRO A 523 28.43 -25.08 -0.65
C PRO A 523 29.68 -24.18 -0.47
N SER A 524 29.65 -23.26 0.50
CA SER A 524 30.62 -22.18 0.69
C SER A 524 31.95 -22.58 1.35
N ILE A 525 32.23 -23.88 1.55
CA ILE A 525 33.51 -24.27 2.13
C ILE A 525 34.65 -24.12 1.13
N SER A 526 35.52 -23.12 1.38
CA SER A 526 36.95 -23.07 1.00
C SER A 526 37.76 -24.30 1.46
N TYR A 527 37.11 -25.22 2.18
CA TYR A 527 37.68 -26.43 2.78
C TYR A 527 37.29 -27.73 2.06
N SER A 528 36.40 -27.72 1.08
CA SER A 528 36.17 -28.92 0.28
C SER A 528 37.43 -29.22 -0.56
N PRO A 529 37.98 -30.45 -0.51
CA PRO A 529 39.11 -30.83 -1.34
C PRO A 529 38.85 -30.49 -2.81
N PRO A 530 39.82 -29.92 -3.56
CA PRO A 530 39.61 -29.56 -4.98
C PRO A 530 39.11 -30.71 -5.87
N ALA A 531 39.37 -31.97 -5.48
CA ALA A 531 38.89 -33.17 -6.15
C ALA A 531 37.38 -33.46 -5.95
N LEU A 532 36.73 -32.82 -4.96
CA LEU A 532 35.32 -33.00 -4.61
C LEU A 532 34.44 -31.82 -5.04
N ASN A 533 35.01 -30.82 -5.73
CA ASN A 533 34.28 -29.63 -6.21
C ASN A 533 33.08 -29.95 -7.12
N GLY A 534 33.00 -31.16 -7.70
CA GLY A 534 31.82 -31.58 -8.44
C GLY A 534 30.57 -31.80 -7.57
N PHE A 535 30.73 -32.27 -6.34
CA PHE A 535 29.59 -32.54 -5.45
C PHE A 535 29.08 -31.28 -4.73
N LYS A 536 29.71 -30.13 -4.95
CA LYS A 536 29.17 -28.84 -4.55
C LYS A 536 27.93 -28.54 -5.40
N LEU A 537 26.95 -27.88 -4.81
CA LEU A 537 25.87 -27.24 -5.56
C LEU A 537 26.51 -26.29 -6.60
N HIS A 538 26.52 -26.72 -7.85
CA HIS A 538 27.00 -25.92 -8.97
C HIS A 538 26.05 -26.16 -10.14
N GLY A 539 25.35 -25.12 -10.55
CA GLY A 539 24.57 -25.11 -11.76
C GLY A 539 25.48 -24.98 -12.97
N ASN A 540 25.61 -25.98 -13.83
CA ASN A 540 25.59 -25.62 -15.24
C ASN A 540 24.19 -25.10 -15.62
N ASN A 541 24.00 -24.56 -16.83
CA ASN A 541 22.64 -24.21 -17.25
C ASN A 541 21.75 -25.47 -17.25
N PRO A 542 20.44 -25.36 -16.93
CA PRO A 542 19.51 -26.49 -16.95
C PRO A 542 19.60 -27.27 -18.26
N VAL A 543 19.42 -28.59 -18.18
CA VAL A 543 19.34 -29.43 -19.37
C VAL A 543 18.19 -28.89 -20.23
N PRO A 544 18.41 -28.52 -21.50
CA PRO A 544 17.43 -27.78 -22.30
C PRO A 544 16.04 -28.44 -22.44
N ALA A 545 15.93 -29.73 -22.13
CA ALA A 545 14.70 -30.51 -22.28
C ALA A 545 13.67 -30.28 -21.15
N TYR A 546 14.08 -29.91 -19.92
CA TYR A 546 13.21 -30.05 -18.74
C TYR A 546 12.83 -28.77 -18.03
N GLY A 547 13.32 -27.63 -18.50
CA GLY A 547 12.82 -26.34 -18.01
C GLY A 547 13.38 -25.87 -16.67
N THR A 548 13.96 -26.80 -15.90
CA THR A 548 14.08 -26.70 -14.45
C THR A 548 15.34 -27.41 -13.97
N CYS A 549 15.86 -26.98 -12.84
CA CYS A 549 16.91 -27.68 -12.12
C CYS A 549 16.25 -28.60 -11.07
N GLY A 550 16.82 -29.77 -10.82
CA GLY A 550 16.46 -30.64 -9.70
C GLY A 550 15.75 -31.92 -10.15
N TYR A 551 15.51 -32.85 -9.24
CA TYR A 551 14.89 -34.13 -9.58
C TYR A 551 13.47 -33.96 -10.16
N PRO A 552 13.10 -34.64 -11.27
CA PRO A 552 13.87 -35.65 -12.02
C PRO A 552 14.67 -35.09 -13.21
N SER A 553 14.71 -33.77 -13.38
CA SER A 553 15.40 -33.03 -14.45
C SER A 553 16.93 -33.04 -14.33
N GLU A 554 17.50 -33.86 -13.45
CA GLU A 554 18.94 -34.00 -13.24
C GLU A 554 19.61 -34.71 -14.43
N SER A 555 20.96 -34.68 -14.45
CA SER A 555 21.73 -35.29 -15.53
C SER A 555 21.54 -36.81 -15.57
N ILE A 556 20.99 -37.32 -16.69
CA ILE A 556 20.88 -38.78 -16.95
C ILE A 556 22.23 -39.49 -16.91
N ALA A 557 23.34 -38.77 -17.12
CA ALA A 557 24.68 -39.31 -17.01
C ALA A 557 25.01 -39.71 -15.57
N TYR A 558 24.50 -38.98 -14.56
CA TYR A 558 24.70 -39.35 -13.14
C TYR A 558 23.90 -40.60 -12.79
N ALA A 559 22.60 -40.64 -13.13
CA ALA A 559 21.73 -41.80 -12.89
C ALA A 559 22.33 -43.09 -13.48
N THR A 560 22.91 -43.01 -14.68
CA THR A 560 23.52 -44.15 -15.38
C THR A 560 25.00 -44.40 -15.03
N SER A 561 25.58 -43.66 -14.09
CA SER A 561 27.01 -43.79 -13.71
C SER A 561 27.31 -44.87 -12.68
N TYR A 562 26.30 -45.63 -12.24
CA TYR A 562 26.46 -46.71 -11.27
C TYR A 562 27.28 -47.91 -11.83
N PRO A 563 28.16 -48.54 -11.01
CA PRO A 563 28.73 -48.01 -9.77
C PRO A 563 29.83 -46.99 -10.08
N ASN A 564 29.91 -45.97 -9.24
CA ASN A 564 30.67 -44.77 -9.54
C ASN A 564 32.19 -44.86 -9.24
N ASN A 565 32.75 -46.04 -9.42
CA ASN A 565 34.18 -46.34 -9.31
C ASN A 565 34.81 -46.61 -10.71
N GLY A 566 34.07 -46.37 -11.79
CA GLY A 566 34.46 -46.59 -13.18
C GLY A 566 34.78 -45.32 -13.99
N PRO A 567 35.28 -45.46 -15.23
CA PRO A 567 35.66 -44.35 -16.12
C PRO A 567 34.48 -43.52 -16.65
N ASN A 568 33.23 -43.91 -16.38
CA ASN A 568 32.00 -43.26 -16.84
C ASN A 568 31.36 -42.38 -15.76
N TYR A 569 32.09 -42.03 -14.71
CA TYR A 569 31.62 -41.15 -13.66
C TYR A 569 31.09 -39.81 -14.22
N ALA A 570 29.86 -39.47 -13.88
CA ALA A 570 29.31 -38.14 -14.02
C ALA A 570 28.97 -37.59 -12.64
N VAL A 571 29.24 -36.30 -12.42
CA VAL A 571 28.92 -35.59 -11.19
C VAL A 571 27.40 -35.30 -11.13
N PRO A 572 26.72 -35.44 -9.98
CA PRO A 572 25.30 -35.08 -9.86
C PRO A 572 25.10 -33.58 -10.07
N TYR A 573 23.96 -33.19 -10.66
CA TYR A 573 23.69 -31.81 -11.09
C TYR A 573 22.30 -31.35 -10.62
N GLY A 574 22.20 -30.11 -10.12
CA GLY A 574 20.99 -29.29 -10.24
C GLY A 574 19.98 -29.27 -9.10
N THR A 575 20.28 -29.70 -7.87
CA THR A 575 19.27 -29.63 -6.79
C THR A 575 19.21 -28.26 -6.10
N ASP A 576 18.13 -28.01 -5.36
CA ASP A 576 17.94 -26.80 -4.54
C ASP A 576 18.75 -26.83 -3.24
N TYR A 577 18.97 -25.65 -2.68
CA TYR A 577 19.34 -25.50 -1.28
C TYR A 577 18.17 -25.98 -0.40
N PRO A 578 18.34 -27.00 0.47
CA PRO A 578 17.22 -27.68 1.13
C PRO A 578 16.30 -26.77 1.97
N TRP A 579 16.79 -25.63 2.44
CA TRP A 579 16.00 -24.67 3.21
C TRP A 579 15.65 -23.38 2.45
N TYR A 580 15.93 -23.33 1.15
CA TYR A 580 15.48 -22.27 0.28
C TYR A 580 14.10 -22.58 -0.34
N ASN A 581 13.80 -23.87 -0.59
CA ASN A 581 12.44 -24.31 -0.92
C ASN A 581 11.47 -24.22 0.29
N PRO A 582 10.37 -23.47 0.20
CA PRO A 582 9.42 -23.30 1.30
C PRO A 582 8.70 -24.59 1.76
N VAL A 583 8.64 -25.63 0.93
CA VAL A 583 7.95 -26.91 1.20
C VAL A 583 8.84 -28.12 0.97
N TRP A 584 10.14 -27.98 1.23
CA TRP A 584 11.12 -29.03 1.02
C TRP A 584 10.76 -30.37 1.72
N PRO A 585 10.98 -31.53 1.08
CA PRO A 585 11.39 -31.68 -0.32
C PRO A 585 10.20 -31.57 -1.30
N GLU A 586 10.46 -30.98 -2.46
CA GLU A 586 9.53 -30.85 -3.59
C GLU A 586 10.27 -31.06 -4.91
N SER A 587 9.76 -31.95 -5.77
CA SER A 587 10.34 -32.27 -7.08
C SER A 587 10.19 -31.11 -8.05
N ALA A 588 11.07 -31.05 -9.04
CA ALA A 588 11.01 -30.08 -10.13
C ALA A 588 9.71 -30.15 -10.95
N GLU A 589 9.04 -31.31 -10.97
CA GLU A 589 7.74 -31.49 -11.62
C GLU A 589 6.57 -30.86 -10.85
N ASP A 590 6.69 -30.76 -9.52
CA ASP A 590 5.67 -30.17 -8.64
C ASP A 590 5.80 -28.65 -8.55
N LEU A 591 6.88 -28.07 -9.08
CA LEU A 591 7.14 -26.65 -8.98
C LEU A 591 6.24 -25.81 -9.87
N VAL A 592 5.85 -24.64 -9.37
CA VAL A 592 5.03 -23.67 -10.11
C VAL A 592 5.77 -22.33 -10.24
N GLY A 593 6.33 -22.11 -11.43
CA GLY A 593 6.98 -20.84 -11.81
C GLY A 593 5.95 -19.73 -12.04
N GLU A 594 5.15 -19.86 -13.10
CA GLU A 594 4.05 -18.94 -13.41
C GLU A 594 2.81 -19.30 -12.56
N ARG A 595 2.45 -18.42 -11.63
CA ARG A 595 1.45 -18.66 -10.58
C ARG A 595 0.11 -18.01 -10.89
N GLY A 596 -0.20 -17.78 -12.16
CA GLY A 596 -1.44 -17.12 -12.59
C GLY A 596 -1.41 -15.61 -12.39
N THR A 597 -2.53 -15.03 -11.96
CA THR A 597 -2.70 -13.58 -11.83
C THR A 597 -2.92 -13.17 -10.37
N LEU A 598 -2.22 -12.12 -9.96
CA LEU A 598 -2.43 -11.44 -8.70
C LEU A 598 -3.49 -10.34 -8.91
N HIS A 599 -4.69 -10.58 -8.40
CA HIS A 599 -5.79 -9.64 -8.43
C HIS A 599 -5.80 -8.81 -7.15
N ILE A 600 -5.54 -7.51 -7.27
CA ILE A 600 -5.57 -6.58 -6.14
C ILE A 600 -6.76 -5.64 -6.29
N TYR A 601 -7.62 -5.58 -5.29
CA TYR A 601 -8.73 -4.63 -5.19
C TYR A 601 -8.48 -3.69 -4.00
N GLY A 602 -7.69 -2.66 -4.23
CA GLY A 602 -7.36 -1.67 -3.20
C GLY A 602 -6.01 -0.97 -3.44
N ALA A 603 -5.21 -0.88 -2.38
CA ALA A 603 -4.06 0.02 -2.30
C ALA A 603 -2.78 -0.71 -1.87
N ILE A 604 -1.64 -0.31 -2.44
CA ILE A 604 -0.31 -0.77 -2.04
C ILE A 604 0.55 0.44 -1.70
N ALA A 605 1.16 0.43 -0.53
CA ALA A 605 2.17 1.36 -0.09
C ALA A 605 3.44 0.60 0.28
N GLN A 606 4.57 0.95 -0.32
CA GLN A 606 5.83 0.25 -0.10
C GLN A 606 7.00 1.22 -0.06
N ARG A 607 8.05 0.90 0.67
CA ARG A 607 9.27 1.72 0.73
C ARG A 607 9.99 1.62 -0.60
N ARG A 608 10.07 0.40 -1.12
CA ARG A 608 10.75 0.06 -2.37
C ARG A 608 9.84 -0.84 -3.18
N ARG A 609 10.06 -0.92 -4.49
CA ARG A 609 9.18 -1.71 -5.36
C ARG A 609 9.57 -3.19 -5.34
N GLY A 610 8.70 -4.02 -4.80
CA GLY A 610 8.87 -5.48 -4.85
C GLY A 610 8.62 -6.05 -6.25
N TYR A 611 9.21 -7.22 -6.52
CA TYR A 611 8.91 -7.98 -7.74
C TYR A 611 7.60 -8.74 -7.54
N ILE A 612 6.73 -8.70 -8.54
CA ILE A 612 5.54 -9.56 -8.59
C ILE A 612 5.66 -10.57 -9.72
N HIS A 613 6.52 -10.30 -10.70
CA HIS A 613 6.93 -11.23 -11.74
C HIS A 613 8.41 -11.02 -12.06
N ARG A 614 9.14 -12.09 -12.32
CA ARG A 614 10.55 -12.08 -12.73
C ARG A 614 10.74 -12.93 -13.97
N SER A 615 11.70 -12.57 -14.83
CA SER A 615 12.01 -13.36 -16.03
C SER A 615 12.85 -14.62 -15.76
N GLY A 616 13.50 -14.72 -14.59
CA GLY A 616 14.40 -15.82 -14.24
C GLY A 616 15.76 -15.82 -14.96
N THR A 617 16.09 -14.73 -15.66
CA THR A 617 17.36 -14.52 -16.38
C THR A 617 18.28 -13.49 -15.70
N ASP A 618 17.90 -12.95 -14.54
CA ASP A 618 18.54 -11.76 -13.98
C ASP A 618 20.05 -11.98 -13.70
N PRO A 619 20.96 -11.31 -14.44
CA PRO A 619 22.39 -11.61 -14.34
C PRO A 619 23.01 -11.26 -12.99
N PHE A 620 22.37 -10.37 -12.22
CA PHE A 620 22.86 -9.98 -10.90
C PHE A 620 22.67 -11.08 -9.87
N ASN A 621 21.50 -11.73 -9.84
CA ASN A 621 21.24 -12.81 -8.88
C ASN A 621 21.68 -14.19 -9.40
N HIS A 622 22.17 -14.28 -10.64
CA HIS A 622 22.71 -15.51 -11.23
C HIS A 622 24.14 -15.33 -11.78
N PRO A 623 25.11 -14.81 -11.00
CA PRO A 623 26.48 -14.69 -11.47
C PRO A 623 27.17 -16.05 -11.36
N ASN A 624 27.81 -16.48 -12.45
CA ASN A 624 28.65 -17.69 -12.49
C ASN A 624 27.97 -19.01 -12.06
N ASN A 625 26.64 -19.04 -11.95
CA ASN A 625 25.85 -20.18 -11.47
C ASN A 625 26.40 -20.73 -10.13
N GLU A 626 26.39 -19.88 -9.12
CA GLU A 626 26.79 -20.21 -7.76
C GLU A 626 25.64 -19.97 -6.77
N TRP A 627 25.60 -20.77 -5.71
CA TRP A 627 24.74 -20.52 -4.54
C TRP A 627 25.51 -19.69 -3.52
N ASP A 628 25.16 -18.41 -3.40
CA ASP A 628 25.60 -17.52 -2.32
C ASP A 628 24.42 -16.69 -1.82
N ILE A 629 23.74 -17.21 -0.79
CA ILE A 629 22.54 -16.57 -0.24
C ILE A 629 22.88 -15.25 0.45
N GLN A 630 24.11 -15.08 0.96
CA GLN A 630 24.51 -13.84 1.64
C GLN A 630 24.60 -12.69 0.64
N ASP A 631 25.11 -12.98 -0.56
CA ASP A 631 25.22 -12.01 -1.66
C ASP A 631 23.99 -12.04 -2.61
N TYR A 632 22.90 -12.72 -2.23
CA TYR A 632 21.68 -12.85 -3.03
C TYR A 632 21.89 -13.50 -4.42
N HIS A 633 22.80 -14.46 -4.52
CA HIS A 633 23.07 -15.28 -5.70
C HIS A 633 22.40 -16.67 -5.59
N TYR A 634 21.56 -17.00 -6.56
CA TYR A 634 20.65 -18.17 -6.54
C TYR A 634 20.90 -19.14 -7.71
N ASP A 635 22.17 -19.45 -7.99
CA ASP A 635 22.63 -20.45 -8.97
C ASP A 635 22.11 -20.24 -10.40
N GLY A 636 21.91 -21.28 -11.22
CA GLY A 636 21.64 -21.14 -12.64
C GLY A 636 20.37 -20.35 -13.02
N THR A 637 20.31 -19.88 -14.27
CA THR A 637 19.08 -19.29 -14.81
C THR A 637 17.94 -20.31 -14.85
N HIS A 638 16.74 -19.89 -14.49
CA HIS A 638 15.55 -20.75 -14.40
C HIS A 638 14.43 -20.27 -15.34
N SER A 639 14.84 -19.68 -16.48
CA SER A 639 14.00 -19.12 -17.53
C SER A 639 13.95 -20.02 -18.77
N LEU A 640 13.25 -21.15 -18.72
CA LEU A 640 13.13 -21.99 -19.90
C LEU A 640 11.82 -21.72 -20.66
N ASN A 641 11.95 -21.61 -21.98
CA ASN A 641 10.87 -21.25 -22.92
C ASN A 641 10.25 -19.86 -22.72
N GLY A 642 10.95 -18.95 -22.02
CA GLY A 642 10.48 -17.59 -21.78
C GLY A 642 9.44 -17.46 -20.65
N ALA A 643 9.21 -18.54 -19.89
CA ALA A 643 8.42 -18.49 -18.66
C ALA A 643 9.29 -17.95 -17.52
N GLY A 644 8.72 -17.01 -16.76
CA GLY A 644 9.29 -16.40 -15.58
C GLY A 644 8.78 -17.06 -14.30
N THR A 645 8.88 -16.31 -13.20
CA THR A 645 8.30 -16.68 -11.90
C THR A 645 7.41 -15.57 -11.36
N GLY A 646 6.36 -15.94 -10.64
CA GLY A 646 5.45 -15.00 -9.98
C GLY A 646 4.11 -14.90 -10.68
N TYR A 647 3.55 -13.70 -10.74
CA TYR A 647 2.16 -13.46 -11.15
C TYR A 647 2.07 -12.37 -12.21
N ASP A 648 1.15 -12.55 -13.14
CA ASP A 648 0.60 -11.43 -13.90
C ASP A 648 -0.10 -10.45 -12.95
N LYS A 649 -0.08 -9.15 -13.30
CA LYS A 649 -0.63 -8.09 -12.46
C LYS A 649 -2.02 -7.69 -12.94
N ASP A 650 -3.00 -7.75 -12.06
CA ASP A 650 -4.32 -7.14 -12.25
C ASP A 650 -4.65 -6.25 -11.05
N TYR A 651 -4.34 -4.97 -11.15
CA TYR A 651 -4.52 -4.02 -10.06
C TYR A 651 -5.70 -3.10 -10.32
N SER A 652 -6.70 -3.23 -9.46
CA SER A 652 -7.89 -2.40 -9.42
C SER A 652 -7.93 -1.59 -8.13
N TYR A 653 -8.34 -0.34 -8.22
CA TYR A 653 -8.46 0.52 -7.06
C TYR A 653 -9.87 0.48 -6.49
N ASP A 654 -9.99 0.27 -5.18
CA ASP A 654 -11.23 0.41 -4.46
C ASP A 654 -11.46 1.89 -4.09
N ASN A 655 -12.30 2.59 -4.87
CA ASN A 655 -12.55 4.01 -4.66
C ASN A 655 -13.17 4.34 -3.31
N ARG A 656 -13.70 3.35 -2.57
CA ARG A 656 -14.19 3.56 -1.20
C ARG A 656 -13.05 3.94 -0.25
N LEU A 657 -11.79 3.54 -0.53
CA LEU A 657 -10.62 3.86 0.29
C LEU A 657 -10.26 5.35 0.27
N LEU A 658 -10.64 6.08 -0.78
CA LEU A 658 -10.60 7.54 -0.80
C LEU A 658 -11.48 8.16 0.27
N TYR A 659 -12.37 7.40 0.91
CA TYR A 659 -13.45 7.93 1.74
C TYR A 659 -13.58 7.24 3.10
N VAL A 660 -13.23 5.97 3.20
CA VAL A 660 -13.25 5.19 4.44
C VAL A 660 -11.98 4.35 4.46
N GLN A 661 -11.18 4.54 5.49
CA GLN A 661 -9.90 3.86 5.64
C GLN A 661 -10.04 2.67 6.59
N PRO A 662 -9.18 1.64 6.44
CA PRO A 662 -9.00 0.64 7.49
C PRO A 662 -8.56 1.31 8.80
N PRO A 663 -8.98 0.78 9.96
CA PRO A 663 -8.72 1.41 11.26
C PRO A 663 -7.22 1.53 11.52
N TYR A 664 -6.74 2.72 11.90
CA TYR A 664 -5.33 2.99 12.22
C TYR A 664 -4.33 2.64 11.11
N TYR A 665 -4.77 2.65 9.85
CA TYR A 665 -3.87 2.46 8.72
C TYR A 665 -2.93 3.68 8.56
N PRO A 666 -1.68 3.50 8.09
CA PRO A 666 -0.71 4.58 7.93
C PRO A 666 -1.25 5.84 7.25
N GLN A 667 -0.96 7.00 7.86
CA GLN A 667 -1.44 8.30 7.43
C GLN A 667 -0.47 8.97 6.43
N VAL A 668 -0.98 9.91 5.63
CA VAL A 668 -0.17 10.76 4.74
C VAL A 668 0.26 12.00 5.48
N TYR A 669 1.55 12.30 5.50
CA TYR A 669 2.09 13.55 6.02
C TYR A 669 2.95 14.21 4.95
N GLU A 670 2.81 15.52 4.75
CA GLU A 670 3.60 16.28 3.75
C GLU A 670 4.65 17.17 4.45
N GLY A 671 5.87 17.22 3.89
CA GLY A 671 6.94 18.14 4.29
C GLY A 671 8.12 17.50 5.04
N TRP A 672 9.14 18.29 5.42
CA TRP A 672 10.31 17.85 6.19
C TRP A 672 10.54 18.78 7.40
N GLY A 673 10.85 18.22 8.58
CA GLY A 673 11.25 18.98 9.78
C GLY A 673 10.13 19.79 10.46
N GLU A 674 10.45 20.99 10.99
CA GLU A 674 9.46 21.89 11.65
C GLU A 674 8.27 22.33 10.76
N VAL A 675 8.25 21.90 9.48
CA VAL A 675 7.25 22.25 8.47
C VAL A 675 6.34 21.06 8.11
N THR A 676 6.38 19.95 8.87
CA THR A 676 5.47 18.82 8.65
C THR A 676 4.02 19.31 8.75
N THR A 677 3.32 19.32 7.62
CA THR A 677 1.90 19.61 7.57
C THR A 677 1.14 18.32 7.91
N SER A 678 0.18 18.44 8.83
CA SER A 678 -0.63 17.32 9.32
C SER A 678 -1.43 16.66 8.18
N SER A 679 -1.83 15.39 8.37
CA SER A 679 -2.62 14.55 7.44
C SER A 679 -4.01 15.09 7.04
N PHE A 680 -4.33 16.36 7.28
CA PHE A 680 -5.67 16.92 7.16
C PHE A 680 -5.84 17.83 5.93
N SER A 681 -6.32 17.27 4.82
CA SER A 681 -6.47 18.05 3.57
C SER A 681 -7.89 17.93 2.95
N ARG A 682 -8.79 18.84 3.37
CA ARG A 682 -9.82 19.35 2.44
C ARG A 682 -10.32 20.74 2.85
N LYS A 683 -10.25 21.70 1.91
CA LYS A 683 -10.80 23.04 2.05
C LYS A 683 -12.10 23.13 1.26
N ALA A 684 -13.24 23.02 1.94
CA ALA A 684 -14.54 23.40 1.39
C ALA A 684 -15.15 24.47 2.28
N TRP A 685 -15.24 25.70 1.77
CA TRP A 685 -15.83 26.83 2.48
C TRP A 685 -17.27 26.98 2.02
N SER A 686 -18.22 26.93 2.95
CA SER A 686 -19.59 27.33 2.66
C SER A 686 -20.00 28.46 3.61
N TYR A 687 -20.43 29.58 3.02
CA TYR A 687 -21.07 30.66 3.75
C TYR A 687 -22.55 30.31 3.85
N LYS A 688 -23.08 30.24 5.06
CA LYS A 688 -24.50 29.98 5.30
C LYS A 688 -25.12 31.07 6.15
N SER A 689 -26.35 31.44 5.83
CA SER A 689 -27.17 32.33 6.65
C SER A 689 -27.94 31.51 7.70
N PRO A 690 -28.29 32.07 8.88
CA PRO A 690 -29.04 31.34 9.89
C PRO A 690 -30.49 31.19 9.41
N GLY A 691 -30.84 30.02 8.90
CA GLY A 691 -32.15 29.72 8.31
C GLY A 691 -32.10 28.57 7.30
N ASP A 692 -30.94 28.35 6.69
CA ASP A 692 -30.68 27.22 5.78
C ASP A 692 -30.19 26.01 6.58
N TRP A 693 -31.12 25.31 7.24
CA TRP A 693 -30.89 24.03 7.92
C TRP A 693 -31.62 22.90 7.22
#